data_AF-A0A2K5NJT3-F1
#
_entry.id   AF-A0A2K5NJT3-F1
#
_cell.length_a   1.000
_cell.length_b   1.000
_cell.length_c   1.000
_cell.angle_alpha   90.00
_cell.angle_beta   90.00
_cell.angle_gamma   90.00
#
_symmetry.space_group_name_H-M   'P 1'
#
loop_
_entity.id
_entity.type
_entity.pdbx_description
1 polymer ?
#
loop_
_entity_poly.entity_id
_entity_poly.type
_entity_poly.pdbx_seq_one_letter_code
_entity_poly.pdbx_strand_id
1 'polypeptide(L)'
;MLARRQRDPLQALRRRNQELKQQVDSLLSESQLKEEALEPNKRQDIYQRCIQLKQAIDENKNALQKLSKADESAPVANYNQRKEEEHTLLDKLTQQLQGLAVTISRKNITEVGAPTEQEEESESEESEDSEENEYHKQSTGEEYIAVGDFTAQQAGDLTFKKGEILLVIEKKPDGWWIAKDAKGNEGLVPRTYLEPYSEEEEEGQESIEEGSEEDVEVVDETADGAEVKQRTDSHWSAVQKAISEQINTVDVLTTMGAIPAGFRPSTLSQLLEEGNQFRASYFLQPELMPSQLAFRDLMWDATEGTIRSRPSRISLILTLWSCKMIPLPGMSIQVLSRHVRLCLFDGNKVLSNIHTVRATWQSKKPKTWTFSPQVSRILPCLLDGDCFIRSNSASPDVGILFELGISYIRNSTGERGELSCGWVFLKLFDASGVPIPAKTYELFLNGGTPYEKSVDVDPSVSRRAHGSVFYQMMAMRRQPQLLVKLRSLNRRSRNVLSLLPETLIGSMCSVHLLIFYRQILGDVLLKDRMSLQSTDLISHPMLATFPMLLEQPDVMDALRSSWAEKESMLKRSEKRDKEFLKSTFLLVYHDCVLPLLHSTRLPPFRWAEEESETARWKVITDFLKQNQENQGALQALLSPDGIHEPFDLSEQTYDFLGEMRKNAV
;
A
#
# COMPACT_ATOMS: atom_id res chain seq x y z
N MET A 1 -2.99 -36.89 7.63
CA MET A 1 -2.29 -37.57 6.51
C MET A 1 -3.33 -38.01 5.50
N LEU A 2 -3.52 -37.23 4.42
CA LEU A 2 -4.30 -37.70 3.27
C LEU A 2 -3.34 -38.40 2.32
N ALA A 3 -3.48 -39.71 2.18
CA ALA A 3 -2.77 -40.47 1.17
C ALA A 3 -3.07 -39.84 -0.20
N ARG A 4 -2.04 -39.30 -0.87
CA ARG A 4 -2.13 -38.70 -2.20
C ARG A 4 -2.56 -39.80 -3.16
N ARG A 5 -3.86 -39.88 -3.46
CA ARG A 5 -4.39 -40.81 -4.47
C ARG A 5 -3.60 -40.61 -5.76
N GLN A 6 -3.06 -41.71 -6.29
CA GLN A 6 -2.39 -41.74 -7.58
C GLN A 6 -3.40 -41.21 -8.61
N ARG A 7 -3.12 -40.04 -9.19
CA ARG A 7 -4.07 -39.33 -10.06
C ARG A 7 -4.08 -39.99 -11.43
N ASP A 8 -5.26 -40.10 -12.04
CA ASP A 8 -5.42 -40.66 -13.38
C ASP A 8 -4.56 -39.87 -14.41
N PRO A 9 -3.73 -40.55 -15.21
CA PRO A 9 -2.76 -39.90 -16.08
C PRO A 9 -3.35 -38.92 -17.10
N LEU A 10 -4.52 -39.24 -17.69
CA LEU A 10 -5.19 -38.35 -18.64
C LEU A 10 -5.65 -37.06 -17.96
N GLN A 11 -6.25 -37.16 -16.76
CA GLN A 11 -6.70 -35.98 -15.99
C GLN A 11 -5.52 -35.11 -15.54
N ALA A 12 -4.38 -35.72 -15.22
CA ALA A 12 -3.16 -34.99 -14.92
C ALA A 12 -2.62 -34.24 -16.14
N LEU A 13 -2.66 -34.86 -17.33
CA LEU A 13 -2.23 -34.24 -18.58
C LEU A 13 -3.18 -33.12 -19.03
N ARG A 14 -4.49 -33.30 -18.91
CA ARG A 14 -5.50 -32.25 -19.19
C ARG A 14 -5.25 -30.98 -18.39
N ARG A 15 -4.94 -31.11 -17.08
CA ARG A 15 -4.62 -29.95 -16.25
C ARG A 15 -3.34 -29.25 -16.74
N ARG A 16 -2.31 -30.01 -17.11
CA ARG A 16 -1.06 -29.45 -17.65
C ARG A 16 -1.30 -28.76 -19.00
N ASN A 17 -2.16 -29.32 -19.86
CA ASN A 17 -2.52 -28.71 -21.14
C ASN A 17 -3.31 -27.40 -20.96
N GLN A 18 -4.19 -27.33 -19.95
CA GLN A 18 -4.90 -26.09 -19.61
C GLN A 18 -3.95 -25.00 -19.09
N GLU A 19 -2.93 -25.38 -18.33
CA GLU A 19 -1.88 -24.47 -17.86
C GLU A 19 -1.01 -23.96 -19.02
N LEU A 20 -0.64 -24.85 -19.95
CA LEU A 20 0.05 -24.46 -21.19
C LEU A 20 -0.81 -23.51 -22.05
N LYS A 21 -2.11 -23.76 -22.16
CA LYS A 21 -3.05 -22.86 -22.85
C LYS A 21 -3.02 -21.46 -22.24
N GLN A 22 -3.09 -21.34 -20.91
CA GLN A 22 -3.03 -20.04 -20.23
C GLN A 22 -1.72 -19.31 -20.48
N GLN A 23 -0.60 -20.03 -20.50
CA GLN A 23 0.72 -19.45 -20.81
C GLN A 23 0.81 -18.96 -22.26
N VAL A 24 0.25 -19.71 -23.22
CA VAL A 24 0.17 -19.29 -24.63
C VAL A 24 -0.74 -18.08 -24.81
N ASP A 25 -1.92 -18.05 -24.18
CA ASP A 25 -2.85 -16.91 -24.25
C ASP A 25 -2.23 -15.63 -23.64
N SER A 26 -1.47 -15.78 -22.55
CA SER A 26 -0.71 -14.68 -21.94
C SER A 26 0.37 -14.15 -22.87
N LEU A 27 1.13 -15.04 -23.54
CA LEU A 27 2.19 -14.66 -24.46
C LEU A 27 1.64 -13.94 -25.72
N LEU A 28 0.50 -14.40 -26.22
CA LEU A 28 -0.20 -13.73 -27.34
C LEU A 28 -0.69 -12.33 -26.93
N SER A 29 -1.26 -12.19 -25.73
CA SER A 29 -1.70 -10.89 -25.21
C SER A 29 -0.53 -9.90 -25.03
N GLU A 30 0.62 -10.39 -24.54
CA GLU A 30 1.85 -9.59 -24.45
C GLU A 30 2.36 -9.11 -25.82
N SER A 31 2.16 -9.92 -26.88
CA SER A 31 2.55 -9.57 -28.25
C SER A 31 1.61 -8.57 -28.93
N GLN A 32 0.35 -8.49 -28.49
CA GLN A 32 -0.70 -7.67 -29.10
C GLN A 32 -0.78 -6.25 -28.53
N LEU A 33 -0.41 -6.07 -27.24
CA LEU A 33 -0.55 -4.80 -26.53
C LEU A 33 0.55 -3.76 -26.87
N LYS A 34 1.48 -4.08 -27.78
CA LYS A 34 2.70 -3.30 -28.03
C LYS A 34 3.13 -3.33 -29.51
N GLU A 35 2.20 -3.09 -30.43
CA GLU A 35 2.53 -3.00 -31.87
C GLU A 35 3.32 -1.73 -32.24
N GLU A 36 3.27 -0.68 -31.41
CA GLU A 36 4.16 0.49 -31.52
C GLU A 36 5.32 0.39 -30.51
N ALA A 37 6.55 0.23 -31.05
CA ALA A 37 7.84 0.26 -30.34
C ALA A 37 8.12 -0.89 -29.32
N LEU A 38 8.03 -2.14 -29.75
CA LEU A 38 8.57 -3.27 -28.97
C LEU A 38 10.12 -3.33 -29.07
N GLU A 39 10.82 -3.04 -27.96
CA GLU A 39 12.29 -3.10 -27.82
C GLU A 39 12.89 -4.44 -28.30
N PRO A 40 14.08 -4.45 -28.95
CA PRO A 40 14.70 -5.66 -29.51
C PRO A 40 14.90 -6.79 -28.49
N ASN A 41 15.31 -6.45 -27.27
CA ASN A 41 15.52 -7.42 -26.18
C ASN A 41 14.23 -8.13 -25.78
N LYS A 42 13.10 -7.42 -25.76
CA LYS A 42 11.78 -8.01 -25.44
C LYS A 42 11.28 -8.92 -26.56
N ARG A 43 11.61 -8.65 -27.83
CA ARG A 43 11.30 -9.56 -28.95
C ARG A 43 12.05 -10.88 -28.82
N GLN A 44 13.32 -10.81 -28.43
CA GLN A 44 14.15 -12.01 -28.22
C GLN A 44 13.66 -12.85 -27.04
N ASP A 45 13.20 -12.20 -25.96
CA ASP A 45 12.57 -12.87 -24.82
C ASP A 45 11.25 -13.56 -25.20
N ILE A 46 10.38 -12.90 -25.97
CA ILE A 46 9.12 -13.49 -26.44
C ILE A 46 9.40 -14.68 -27.36
N TYR A 47 10.40 -14.57 -28.25
CA TYR A 47 10.83 -15.65 -29.12
C TYR A 47 11.35 -16.86 -28.32
N GLN A 48 12.16 -16.62 -27.29
CA GLN A 48 12.69 -17.68 -26.43
C GLN A 48 11.58 -18.38 -25.64
N ARG A 49 10.60 -17.63 -25.10
CA ARG A 49 9.42 -18.19 -24.43
C ARG A 49 8.55 -18.99 -25.41
N CYS A 50 8.41 -18.53 -26.65
CA CYS A 50 7.68 -19.26 -27.69
C CYS A 50 8.31 -20.64 -27.97
N ILE A 51 9.63 -20.73 -28.05
CA ILE A 51 10.36 -22.00 -28.21
C ILE A 51 10.15 -22.92 -26.99
N GLN A 52 10.25 -22.38 -25.78
CA GLN A 52 10.05 -23.16 -24.55
C GLN A 52 8.64 -23.74 -24.45
N LEU A 53 7.61 -22.94 -24.75
CA LEU A 53 6.22 -23.39 -24.73
C LEU A 53 5.96 -24.44 -25.82
N LYS A 54 6.52 -24.25 -27.01
CA LYS A 54 6.42 -25.24 -28.09
C LYS A 54 7.04 -26.57 -27.67
N GLN A 55 8.22 -26.56 -27.07
CA GLN A 55 8.88 -27.76 -26.57
C GLN A 55 8.02 -28.48 -25.51
N ALA A 56 7.42 -27.73 -24.57
CA ALA A 56 6.56 -28.29 -23.55
C ALA A 56 5.24 -28.88 -24.11
N ILE A 57 4.69 -28.27 -25.17
CA ILE A 57 3.53 -28.80 -25.91
C ILE A 57 3.89 -30.09 -26.64
N ASP A 58 5.04 -30.14 -27.32
CA ASP A 58 5.52 -31.32 -28.04
C ASP A 58 5.82 -32.48 -27.07
N GLU A 59 6.37 -32.20 -25.89
CA GLU A 59 6.54 -33.18 -24.79
C GLU A 59 5.19 -33.75 -24.31
N ASN A 60 4.18 -32.89 -24.11
CA ASN A 60 2.85 -33.33 -23.70
C ASN A 60 2.14 -34.11 -24.80
N LYS A 61 2.32 -33.74 -26.07
CA LYS A 61 1.79 -34.48 -27.22
C LYS A 61 2.39 -35.89 -27.29
N ASN A 62 3.70 -36.02 -27.07
CA ASN A 62 4.38 -37.31 -26.97
C ASN A 62 3.90 -38.14 -25.79
N ALA A 63 3.67 -37.50 -24.62
CA ALA A 63 3.10 -38.17 -23.45
C ALA A 63 1.66 -38.65 -23.70
N LEU A 64 0.84 -37.83 -24.36
CA LEU A 64 -0.54 -38.17 -24.73
C LEU A 64 -0.56 -39.34 -25.73
N GLN A 65 0.34 -39.35 -26.71
CA GLN A 65 0.43 -40.44 -27.70
C GLN A 65 0.76 -41.78 -27.02
N LYS A 66 1.66 -41.78 -26.04
CA LYS A 66 2.07 -42.97 -25.27
C LYS A 66 1.01 -43.48 -24.29
N LEU A 67 0.03 -42.66 -23.91
CA LEU A 67 -1.03 -43.06 -22.97
C LEU A 67 -2.04 -44.01 -23.61
N SER A 68 -2.30 -45.13 -22.95
CA SER A 68 -3.32 -46.10 -23.33
C SER A 68 -4.44 -46.15 -22.29
N LYS A 69 -5.61 -46.64 -22.70
CA LYS A 69 -6.76 -46.87 -21.80
C LYS A 69 -6.45 -47.81 -20.63
N ALA A 70 -5.37 -48.60 -20.71
CA ALA A 70 -4.95 -49.54 -19.67
C ALA A 70 -4.15 -48.86 -18.54
N ASP A 71 -3.67 -47.63 -18.76
CA ASP A 71 -2.88 -46.86 -17.80
C ASP A 71 -3.75 -46.08 -16.79
N GLU A 72 -5.08 -46.13 -16.93
CA GLU A 72 -6.00 -45.47 -16.01
C GLU A 72 -6.48 -46.39 -14.89
N SER A 73 -6.52 -45.83 -13.67
CA SER A 73 -6.90 -46.58 -12.47
C SER A 73 -8.42 -46.75 -12.31
N ALA A 74 -9.20 -45.97 -13.06
CA ALA A 74 -10.66 -46.00 -13.07
C ALA A 74 -11.21 -45.91 -14.51
N PRO A 75 -12.36 -46.54 -14.82
CA PRO A 75 -12.94 -46.47 -16.16
C PRO A 75 -13.38 -45.04 -16.50
N VAL A 76 -12.68 -44.37 -17.42
CA VAL A 76 -13.10 -43.06 -17.92
C VAL A 76 -14.05 -43.23 -19.10
N ALA A 77 -15.28 -42.76 -18.92
CA ALA A 77 -16.25 -42.65 -20.00
C ALA A 77 -15.72 -41.74 -21.13
N ASN A 78 -15.86 -42.20 -22.37
CA ASN A 78 -15.43 -41.49 -23.59
C ASN A 78 -13.91 -41.17 -23.62
N TYR A 79 -13.05 -42.07 -23.11
CA TYR A 79 -11.59 -41.91 -23.09
C TYR A 79 -10.99 -41.51 -24.45
N ASN A 80 -11.34 -42.22 -25.53
CA ASN A 80 -10.79 -41.94 -26.87
C ASN A 80 -11.19 -40.55 -27.38
N GLN A 81 -12.44 -40.15 -27.16
CA GLN A 81 -12.93 -38.82 -27.53
C GLN A 81 -12.18 -37.73 -26.75
N ARG A 82 -12.00 -37.95 -25.44
CA ARG A 82 -11.27 -37.01 -24.58
C ARG A 82 -9.79 -36.89 -24.94
N LYS A 83 -9.17 -37.99 -25.37
CA LYS A 83 -7.80 -38.02 -25.86
C LYS A 83 -7.66 -37.25 -27.17
N GLU A 84 -8.63 -37.39 -28.08
CA GLU A 84 -8.67 -36.67 -29.36
C GLU A 84 -8.89 -35.16 -29.20
N GLU A 85 -9.77 -34.75 -28.28
CA GLU A 85 -9.99 -33.34 -27.90
C GLU A 85 -8.69 -32.68 -27.42
N GLU A 86 -7.88 -33.39 -26.63
CA GLU A 86 -6.59 -32.89 -26.15
C GLU A 86 -5.52 -32.84 -27.24
N HIS A 87 -5.51 -33.80 -28.18
CA HIS A 87 -4.65 -33.72 -29.37
C HIS A 87 -5.00 -32.49 -30.22
N THR A 88 -6.29 -32.25 -30.44
CA THR A 88 -6.78 -31.08 -31.20
C THR A 88 -6.40 -29.76 -30.53
N LEU A 89 -6.51 -29.70 -29.20
CA LEU A 89 -6.11 -28.52 -28.43
C LEU A 89 -4.60 -28.24 -28.56
N LEU A 90 -3.75 -29.25 -28.37
CA LEU A 90 -2.29 -29.10 -28.45
C LEU A 90 -1.83 -28.72 -29.87
N ASP A 91 -2.48 -29.23 -30.91
CA ASP A 91 -2.21 -28.86 -32.29
C ASP A 91 -2.57 -27.40 -32.57
N LYS A 92 -3.72 -26.93 -32.06
CA LYS A 92 -4.12 -25.53 -32.17
C LYS A 92 -3.10 -24.59 -31.49
N LEU A 93 -2.66 -24.93 -30.28
CA LEU A 93 -1.65 -24.14 -29.56
C LEU A 93 -0.30 -24.13 -30.30
N THR A 94 0.09 -25.26 -30.90
CA THR A 94 1.31 -25.36 -31.70
C THR A 94 1.27 -24.43 -32.92
N GLN A 95 0.13 -24.39 -33.63
CA GLN A 95 -0.08 -23.50 -34.77
C GLN A 95 -0.04 -22.02 -34.36
N GLN A 96 -0.64 -21.66 -33.22
CA GLN A 96 -0.61 -20.29 -32.71
C GLN A 96 0.82 -19.82 -32.39
N LEU A 97 1.63 -20.67 -31.75
CA LEU A 97 3.03 -20.37 -31.46
C LEU A 97 3.90 -20.32 -32.72
N GLN A 98 3.67 -21.21 -33.70
CA GLN A 98 4.39 -21.17 -34.97
C GLN A 98 4.08 -19.88 -35.75
N GLY A 99 2.82 -19.45 -35.79
CA GLY A 99 2.44 -18.17 -36.41
C GLY A 99 3.14 -16.98 -35.73
N LEU A 100 3.19 -16.98 -34.40
CA LEU A 100 3.86 -15.94 -33.63
C LEU A 100 5.39 -15.92 -33.88
N ALA A 101 6.03 -17.08 -33.88
CA ALA A 101 7.48 -17.22 -34.12
C ALA A 101 7.88 -16.72 -35.52
N VAL A 102 7.08 -17.00 -36.55
CA VAL A 102 7.31 -16.51 -37.92
C VAL A 102 7.17 -14.99 -37.97
N THR A 103 6.14 -14.42 -37.34
CA THR A 103 5.93 -12.96 -37.27
C THR A 103 7.10 -12.24 -36.58
N ILE A 104 7.67 -12.83 -35.54
CA ILE A 104 8.82 -12.24 -34.83
C ILE A 104 10.11 -12.39 -35.65
N SER A 105 10.35 -13.56 -36.25
CA SER A 105 11.54 -13.82 -37.07
C SER A 105 11.61 -12.92 -38.31
N ARG A 106 10.47 -12.67 -38.97
CA ARG A 106 10.39 -11.79 -40.14
C ARG A 106 10.70 -10.32 -39.83
N LYS A 107 10.50 -9.89 -38.57
CA LYS A 107 10.84 -8.54 -38.09
C LYS A 107 12.32 -8.36 -37.76
N ASN A 108 13.10 -9.44 -37.60
CA ASN A 108 14.54 -9.36 -37.31
C ASN A 108 15.43 -9.29 -38.56
N ILE A 109 14.85 -9.42 -39.77
CA ILE A 109 15.59 -9.39 -41.04
C ILE A 109 15.67 -7.95 -41.62
N THR A 110 15.00 -6.97 -40.99
CA THR A 110 14.99 -5.56 -41.45
C THR A 110 16.05 -4.69 -40.78
N GLU A 111 16.78 -5.20 -39.79
CA GLU A 111 17.94 -4.54 -39.20
C GLU A 111 19.14 -5.49 -39.37
N VAL A 112 20.31 -4.96 -39.77
CA VAL A 112 21.60 -5.65 -40.00
C VAL A 112 21.89 -6.19 -41.43
N GLY A 113 22.00 -5.26 -42.40
CA GLY A 113 23.18 -5.02 -43.28
C GLY A 113 23.78 -6.09 -44.22
N ALA A 114 23.93 -5.74 -45.51
CA ALA A 114 24.91 -6.30 -46.47
C ALA A 114 26.37 -6.04 -46.00
N PRO A 115 27.45 -6.77 -46.42
CA PRO A 115 27.72 -7.31 -47.77
C PRO A 115 28.52 -8.66 -47.86
N THR A 116 28.97 -8.98 -49.09
CA THR A 116 30.06 -9.87 -49.57
C THR A 116 29.81 -11.36 -49.90
N GLU A 117 29.87 -11.59 -51.21
CA GLU A 117 30.06 -12.77 -52.07
C GLU A 117 30.79 -13.99 -51.46
N GLN A 118 30.19 -15.19 -51.63
CA GLN A 118 30.71 -16.30 -52.45
C GLN A 118 29.70 -17.47 -52.52
N GLU A 119 29.23 -17.76 -53.75
CA GLU A 119 28.82 -19.05 -54.37
C GLU A 119 27.70 -19.88 -53.66
N GLU A 120 26.59 -20.32 -54.29
CA GLU A 120 26.30 -20.77 -55.66
C GLU A 120 24.81 -20.57 -56.06
N GLU A 121 24.61 -20.26 -57.36
CA GLU A 121 23.54 -20.64 -58.31
C GLU A 121 22.04 -20.66 -57.90
N SER A 122 21.24 -19.73 -58.45
CA SER A 122 20.51 -19.89 -59.75
C SER A 122 19.27 -18.98 -59.86
N GLU A 123 19.38 -18.04 -60.80
CA GLU A 123 18.40 -17.39 -61.69
C GLU A 123 16.90 -17.30 -61.32
N SER A 124 16.37 -16.08 -61.27
CA SER A 124 15.57 -15.51 -62.39
C SER A 124 15.14 -14.06 -62.06
N GLU A 125 14.88 -13.31 -63.12
CA GLU A 125 15.11 -11.88 -63.29
C GLU A 125 13.87 -10.99 -63.10
N GLU A 126 14.15 -9.68 -63.16
CA GLU A 126 13.33 -8.56 -63.66
C GLU A 126 12.35 -7.85 -62.70
N SER A 127 12.70 -6.64 -62.27
CA SER A 127 12.49 -5.39 -63.04
C SER A 127 12.42 -4.16 -62.13
N GLU A 128 13.07 -3.11 -62.60
CA GLU A 128 13.24 -1.78 -62.00
C GLU A 128 11.93 -0.97 -62.04
N ASP A 129 11.69 -0.13 -61.03
CA ASP A 129 11.69 1.32 -61.27
C ASP A 129 11.63 2.12 -59.98
N SER A 130 12.43 3.17 -60.00
CA SER A 130 12.66 4.17 -58.95
C SER A 130 11.82 5.43 -59.20
N GLU A 131 11.17 5.96 -58.18
CA GLU A 131 10.93 7.40 -58.07
C GLU A 131 11.08 7.88 -56.61
N GLU A 132 12.00 8.82 -56.43
CA GLU A 132 12.17 9.66 -55.24
C GLU A 132 10.97 10.61 -55.10
N ASN A 133 10.51 10.86 -53.87
CA ASN A 133 9.95 12.15 -53.51
C ASN A 133 10.11 12.43 -52.00
N GLU A 134 10.62 13.63 -51.73
CA GLU A 134 11.01 14.19 -50.44
C GLU A 134 9.84 14.48 -49.47
N TYR A 135 10.14 14.24 -48.20
CA TYR A 135 9.74 14.96 -46.98
C TYR A 135 8.46 15.81 -46.94
N HIS A 136 7.42 15.28 -46.26
CA HIS A 136 6.62 16.05 -45.31
C HIS A 136 6.27 15.18 -44.09
N LYS A 137 6.87 15.47 -42.93
CA LYS A 137 6.51 14.86 -41.64
C LYS A 137 5.54 15.79 -40.93
N GLN A 138 4.24 15.47 -40.98
CA GLN A 138 3.24 16.08 -40.10
C GLN A 138 3.43 15.52 -38.69
N SER A 139 3.79 16.38 -37.74
CA SER A 139 3.77 16.07 -36.30
C SER A 139 2.34 16.15 -35.80
N THR A 140 1.80 15.04 -35.31
CA THR A 140 0.54 14.99 -34.56
C THR A 140 0.76 15.56 -33.16
N GLY A 141 0.50 16.86 -32.96
CA GLY A 141 0.41 17.45 -31.62
C GLY A 141 -0.94 17.11 -30.96
N GLU A 142 -0.99 17.06 -29.64
CA GLU A 142 -2.23 16.86 -28.87
C GLU A 142 -2.84 18.23 -28.51
N GLU A 143 -4.16 18.37 -28.62
CA GLU A 143 -4.89 19.62 -28.33
C GLU A 143 -5.30 19.72 -26.86
N TYR A 144 -5.09 20.89 -26.27
CA TYR A 144 -5.39 21.20 -24.88
C TYR A 144 -6.15 22.52 -24.78
N ILE A 145 -7.09 22.62 -23.84
CA ILE A 145 -7.81 23.87 -23.54
C ILE A 145 -7.21 24.57 -22.33
N ALA A 146 -7.07 25.89 -22.41
CA ALA A 146 -6.60 26.72 -21.31
C ALA A 146 -7.69 26.88 -20.23
N VAL A 147 -7.41 26.50 -18.99
CA VAL A 147 -8.37 26.66 -17.86
C VAL A 147 -8.25 27.99 -17.13
N GLY A 148 -7.27 28.82 -17.48
CA GLY A 148 -7.04 30.15 -16.93
C GLY A 148 -6.26 31.06 -17.87
N ASP A 149 -6.30 32.37 -17.63
CA ASP A 149 -5.52 33.34 -18.39
C ASP A 149 -4.05 33.27 -17.99
N PHE A 150 -3.14 33.33 -18.97
CA PHE A 150 -1.70 33.38 -18.76
C PHE A 150 -1.06 34.46 -19.62
N THR A 151 -0.36 35.39 -18.97
CA THR A 151 0.41 36.45 -19.67
C THR A 151 1.89 36.09 -19.63
N ALA A 152 2.54 36.09 -20.79
CA ALA A 152 3.96 35.80 -20.93
C ALA A 152 4.81 36.67 -19.99
N GLN A 153 5.65 36.03 -19.19
CA GLN A 153 6.48 36.73 -18.19
C GLN A 153 7.94 36.84 -18.66
N GLN A 154 8.38 35.95 -19.56
CA GLN A 154 9.73 35.92 -20.11
C GLN A 154 9.71 35.83 -21.65
N ALA A 155 10.83 36.20 -22.27
CA ALA A 155 11.01 36.06 -23.71
C ALA A 155 11.05 34.57 -24.09
N GLY A 156 10.02 34.11 -24.79
CA GLY A 156 9.83 32.69 -25.14
C GLY A 156 8.56 32.07 -24.57
N ASP A 157 7.85 32.76 -23.66
CA ASP A 157 6.55 32.33 -23.15
C ASP A 157 5.43 32.69 -24.14
N LEU A 158 4.40 31.83 -24.22
CA LEU A 158 3.21 32.08 -25.03
C LEU A 158 2.10 32.66 -24.15
N THR A 159 1.51 33.80 -24.55
CA THR A 159 0.35 34.40 -23.88
C THR A 159 -0.93 33.78 -24.40
N PHE A 160 -1.82 33.34 -23.51
CA PHE A 160 -3.11 32.74 -23.87
C PHE A 160 -4.20 33.08 -22.86
N LYS A 161 -5.47 32.97 -23.27
CA LYS A 161 -6.64 33.22 -22.42
C LYS A 161 -7.38 31.95 -22.07
N LYS A 162 -8.13 31.97 -20.97
CA LYS A 162 -9.03 30.89 -20.56
C LYS A 162 -10.00 30.56 -21.71
N GLY A 163 -10.09 29.29 -22.04
CA GLY A 163 -10.91 28.74 -23.13
C GLY A 163 -10.18 28.64 -24.47
N GLU A 164 -8.94 29.13 -24.60
CA GLU A 164 -8.17 28.98 -25.84
C GLU A 164 -7.62 27.55 -25.99
N ILE A 165 -7.71 27.01 -27.21
CA ILE A 165 -7.16 25.70 -27.56
C ILE A 165 -5.72 25.89 -28.06
N LEU A 166 -4.80 25.13 -27.47
CA LEU A 166 -3.38 25.14 -27.75
C LEU A 166 -2.93 23.75 -28.18
N LEU A 167 -2.10 23.70 -29.22
CA LEU A 167 -1.49 22.46 -29.70
C LEU A 167 -0.17 22.24 -28.97
N VAL A 168 -0.08 21.20 -28.14
CA VAL A 168 1.15 20.88 -27.41
C VAL A 168 2.10 20.09 -28.33
N ILE A 169 3.27 20.67 -28.57
CA ILE A 169 4.31 20.11 -29.46
C ILE A 169 5.33 19.30 -28.65
N GLU A 170 5.70 19.77 -27.46
CA GLU A 170 6.72 19.12 -26.62
C GLU A 170 6.38 19.22 -25.12
N LYS A 171 6.43 18.09 -24.41
CA LYS A 171 6.17 17.99 -22.96
C LYS A 171 7.47 17.81 -22.19
N LYS A 172 7.93 18.85 -21.49
CA LYS A 172 9.11 18.77 -20.62
C LYS A 172 8.75 18.36 -19.19
N PRO A 173 9.66 17.66 -18.47
CA PRO A 173 9.41 17.14 -17.12
C PRO A 173 9.47 18.21 -16.01
N ASP A 174 9.89 19.44 -16.33
CA ASP A 174 9.95 20.59 -15.42
C ASP A 174 8.61 21.34 -15.28
N GLY A 175 7.57 20.89 -16.00
CA GLY A 175 6.23 21.47 -15.97
C GLY A 175 5.97 22.58 -16.99
N TRP A 176 6.96 22.91 -17.84
CA TRP A 176 6.83 23.91 -18.91
C TRP A 176 6.81 23.24 -20.28
N TRP A 177 5.70 23.38 -20.99
CA TRP A 177 5.49 22.72 -22.28
C TRP A 177 5.66 23.70 -23.43
N ILE A 178 6.06 23.21 -24.60
CA ILE A 178 6.05 24.02 -25.83
C ILE A 178 4.71 23.80 -26.49
N ALA A 179 3.93 24.87 -26.63
CA ALA A 179 2.65 24.85 -27.29
C ALA A 179 2.57 25.91 -28.39
N LYS A 180 1.64 25.69 -29.32
CA LYS A 180 1.35 26.58 -30.43
C LYS A 180 -0.08 27.08 -30.34
N ASP A 181 -0.25 28.40 -30.42
CA ASP A 181 -1.59 29.00 -30.47
C ASP A 181 -2.22 28.81 -31.87
N ALA A 182 -3.52 29.10 -31.97
CA ALA A 182 -4.24 29.10 -33.24
C ALA A 182 -3.70 30.10 -34.28
N LYS A 183 -2.87 31.08 -33.86
CA LYS A 183 -2.22 32.07 -34.73
C LYS A 183 -0.85 31.59 -35.24
N GLY A 184 -0.41 30.41 -34.80
CA GLY A 184 0.85 29.79 -35.19
C GLY A 184 2.08 30.25 -34.40
N ASN A 185 1.90 31.00 -33.31
CA ASN A 185 2.99 31.39 -32.42
C ASN A 185 3.31 30.25 -31.46
N GLU A 186 4.59 29.94 -31.34
CA GLU A 186 5.10 28.87 -30.47
C GLU A 186 5.80 29.49 -29.25
N GLY A 187 5.54 28.92 -28.08
CA GLY A 187 6.19 29.36 -26.85
C GLY A 187 5.92 28.44 -25.67
N LEU A 188 6.57 28.75 -24.56
CA LEU A 188 6.45 27.99 -23.31
C LEU A 188 5.16 28.32 -22.59
N VAL A 189 4.47 27.28 -22.13
CA VAL A 189 3.23 27.35 -21.37
C VAL A 189 3.29 26.45 -20.14
N PRO A 190 2.79 26.90 -18.98
CA PRO A 190 2.75 26.08 -17.78
C PRO A 190 1.67 25.00 -17.89
N ARG A 191 2.03 23.73 -17.66
CA ARG A 191 1.08 22.60 -17.68
C ARG A 191 -0.13 22.85 -16.77
N THR A 192 0.05 23.52 -15.63
CA THR A 192 -1.01 23.74 -14.62
C THR A 192 -2.19 24.58 -15.11
N TYR A 193 -2.09 25.19 -16.30
CA TYR A 193 -3.14 25.99 -16.92
C TYR A 193 -3.82 25.28 -18.09
N LEU A 194 -3.51 24.00 -18.34
CA LEU A 194 -3.97 23.25 -19.51
C LEU A 194 -4.69 21.95 -19.11
N GLU A 195 -5.83 21.68 -19.75
CA GLU A 195 -6.56 20.40 -19.68
C GLU A 195 -6.72 19.78 -21.07
N PRO A 196 -6.71 18.43 -21.21
CA PRO A 196 -6.88 17.78 -22.51
C PRO A 196 -8.22 18.16 -23.12
N TYR A 197 -8.24 18.54 -24.40
CA TYR A 197 -9.47 18.83 -25.11
C TYR A 197 -10.07 17.55 -25.70
N SER A 198 -11.35 17.26 -25.42
CA SER A 198 -12.09 16.14 -26.01
C SER A 198 -13.45 16.62 -26.52
N GLU A 199 -13.76 16.38 -27.80
CA GLU A 199 -14.96 16.87 -28.51
C GLU A 199 -16.31 16.23 -28.08
N GLU A 200 -16.40 15.61 -26.91
CA GLU A 200 -17.60 14.88 -26.46
C GLU A 200 -18.37 15.61 -25.33
N GLU A 201 -18.49 16.94 -25.36
CA GLU A 201 -19.40 17.68 -24.47
C GLU A 201 -20.01 18.92 -25.15
N GLU A 202 -20.78 18.74 -26.23
CA GLU A 202 -21.77 19.73 -26.66
C GLU A 202 -23.08 19.02 -27.09
N GLU A 203 -23.99 18.81 -26.13
CA GLU A 203 -25.44 18.79 -26.37
C GLU A 203 -26.17 18.91 -25.03
N GLY A 204 -26.61 20.12 -24.67
CA GLY A 204 -27.53 20.33 -23.54
C GLY A 204 -27.35 21.60 -22.71
N GLN A 205 -27.22 22.77 -23.32
CA GLN A 205 -27.45 24.05 -22.62
C GLN A 205 -28.52 24.86 -23.37
N GLU A 206 -29.79 24.67 -22.98
CA GLU A 206 -30.79 25.73 -23.13
C GLU A 206 -30.89 26.50 -21.81
N SER A 207 -30.83 27.82 -21.99
CA SER A 207 -30.97 28.92 -21.04
C SER A 207 -32.16 28.81 -20.09
N ILE A 208 -31.92 29.03 -18.78
CA ILE A 208 -32.84 29.78 -17.93
C ILE A 208 -32.02 30.79 -17.11
N GLU A 209 -32.45 32.04 -17.25
CA GLU A 209 -31.92 33.25 -16.66
C GLU A 209 -32.00 33.28 -15.13
N GLU A 210 -31.17 34.16 -14.57
CA GLU A 210 -31.12 34.59 -13.18
C GLU A 210 -32.51 34.88 -12.58
N GLY A 211 -32.70 34.43 -11.34
CA GLY A 211 -33.89 34.72 -10.54
C GLY A 211 -33.59 34.61 -9.05
N SER A 212 -33.23 35.76 -8.47
CA SER A 212 -33.37 36.17 -7.05
C SER A 212 -32.78 35.28 -5.96
N GLU A 213 -31.78 35.85 -5.30
CA GLU A 213 -31.45 35.68 -3.88
C GLU A 213 -32.74 35.69 -3.03
N GLU A 214 -33.00 34.61 -2.31
CA GLU A 214 -33.82 34.66 -1.09
C GLU A 214 -32.89 34.43 0.11
N ASP A 215 -32.62 35.53 0.79
CA ASP A 215 -32.09 35.58 2.14
C ASP A 215 -32.93 34.69 3.07
N VAL A 216 -32.27 33.74 3.72
CA VAL A 216 -32.78 33.19 4.98
C VAL A 216 -32.11 33.96 6.11
N GLU A 217 -32.74 35.07 6.50
CA GLU A 217 -32.48 35.73 7.78
C GLU A 217 -32.80 34.74 8.90
N VAL A 218 -31.76 34.23 9.58
CA VAL A 218 -31.91 33.74 10.95
C VAL A 218 -31.48 34.86 11.88
N VAL A 219 -32.48 35.57 12.41
CA VAL A 219 -32.32 36.46 13.56
C VAL A 219 -31.94 35.60 14.77
N ASP A 220 -30.78 35.86 15.37
CA ASP A 220 -30.56 35.56 16.78
C ASP A 220 -29.89 36.76 17.46
N GLU A 221 -30.71 37.58 18.11
CA GLU A 221 -30.26 38.41 19.20
C GLU A 221 -30.09 37.52 20.43
N THR A 222 -28.87 37.24 20.85
CA THR A 222 -28.49 37.49 22.25
C THR A 222 -26.98 37.59 22.41
N ALA A 223 -26.61 38.60 23.19
CA ALA A 223 -25.26 38.96 23.56
C ALA A 223 -24.61 37.89 24.46
N ASP A 224 -23.46 37.38 24.06
CA ASP A 224 -22.22 37.60 24.82
C ASP A 224 -21.00 37.23 23.97
N GLY A 225 -19.99 38.09 24.01
CA GLY A 225 -18.79 37.98 23.19
C GLY A 225 -17.95 36.74 23.53
N ALA A 226 -17.75 35.87 22.55
CA ALA A 226 -16.64 34.93 22.53
C ALA A 226 -16.10 34.83 21.10
N GLU A 227 -14.85 35.27 20.92
CA GLU A 227 -14.13 35.23 19.64
C GLU A 227 -14.05 33.81 19.08
N VAL A 228 -14.62 33.62 17.88
CA VAL A 228 -14.46 32.41 17.08
C VAL A 228 -13.06 32.45 16.47
N LYS A 229 -12.16 31.59 16.96
CA LYS A 229 -10.86 31.35 16.33
C LYS A 229 -11.07 30.70 14.96
N GLN A 230 -10.55 31.34 13.93
CA GLN A 230 -10.48 30.85 12.55
C GLN A 230 -9.93 29.43 12.49
N ARG A 231 -10.61 28.58 11.72
CA ARG A 231 -10.13 27.25 11.31
C ARG A 231 -8.83 27.43 10.53
N THR A 232 -7.84 26.58 10.79
CA THR A 232 -6.65 26.47 9.93
C THR A 232 -7.02 25.57 8.74
N ASP A 233 -7.24 26.20 7.58
CA ASP A 233 -7.94 25.64 6.42
C ASP A 233 -7.14 24.63 5.56
N SER A 234 -5.88 24.33 5.87
CA SER A 234 -5.04 23.50 5.00
C SER A 234 -5.39 22.01 5.02
N HIS A 235 -5.65 21.43 6.20
CA HIS A 235 -6.00 20.01 6.31
C HIS A 235 -7.44 19.70 5.84
N TRP A 236 -8.36 20.64 6.06
CA TRP A 236 -9.76 20.47 5.67
C TRP A 236 -9.97 20.63 4.17
N SER A 237 -9.26 21.55 3.51
CA SER A 237 -9.32 21.75 2.07
C SER A 237 -8.76 20.57 1.28
N ALA A 238 -7.68 19.94 1.75
CA ALA A 238 -7.13 18.71 1.16
C ALA A 238 -8.11 17.54 1.29
N VAL A 239 -8.66 17.34 2.49
CA VAL A 239 -9.71 16.33 2.73
C VAL A 239 -10.94 16.60 1.88
N GLN A 240 -11.39 17.85 1.74
CA GLN A 240 -12.50 18.22 0.85
C GLN A 240 -12.22 17.94 -0.63
N LYS A 241 -10.99 18.18 -1.10
CA LYS A 241 -10.62 17.94 -2.52
C LYS A 241 -10.59 16.45 -2.85
N ALA A 242 -9.99 15.63 -1.99
CA ALA A 242 -9.99 14.16 -2.13
C ALA A 242 -11.40 13.58 -1.96
N ILE A 243 -12.20 14.16 -1.06
CA ILE A 243 -13.62 13.87 -0.90
C ILE A 243 -14.35 14.16 -2.20
N SER A 244 -14.20 15.31 -2.85
CA SER A 244 -14.91 15.63 -4.11
C SER A 244 -14.56 14.69 -5.28
N GLU A 245 -13.31 14.27 -5.44
CA GLU A 245 -12.89 13.37 -6.54
C GLU A 245 -13.33 11.91 -6.32
N GLN A 246 -13.33 11.40 -5.08
CA GLN A 246 -13.77 10.03 -4.73
C GLN A 246 -15.26 9.93 -4.34
N ILE A 247 -15.94 11.05 -4.06
CA ILE A 247 -17.39 11.10 -3.84
C ILE A 247 -18.13 10.54 -5.05
N ASN A 248 -17.69 10.86 -6.27
CA ASN A 248 -18.37 10.43 -7.48
C ASN A 248 -18.42 8.89 -7.61
N THR A 249 -17.39 8.16 -7.18
CA THR A 249 -17.38 6.69 -7.24
C THR A 249 -18.18 6.05 -6.12
N VAL A 250 -18.14 6.61 -4.90
CA VAL A 250 -18.84 6.09 -3.72
C VAL A 250 -20.33 6.41 -3.74
N ASP A 251 -20.74 7.57 -4.24
CA ASP A 251 -22.15 7.92 -4.41
C ASP A 251 -22.80 7.07 -5.49
N VAL A 252 -22.07 6.73 -6.56
CA VAL A 252 -22.51 5.74 -7.55
C VAL A 252 -22.68 4.36 -6.88
N LEU A 253 -21.72 3.92 -6.05
CA LEU A 253 -21.84 2.65 -5.32
C LEU A 253 -23.02 2.64 -4.34
N THR A 254 -23.25 3.75 -3.63
CA THR A 254 -24.37 3.89 -2.70
C THR A 254 -25.70 3.87 -3.45
N THR A 255 -25.78 4.58 -4.57
CA THR A 255 -26.96 4.65 -5.46
C THR A 255 -27.27 3.30 -6.09
N MET A 256 -26.24 2.52 -6.45
CA MET A 256 -26.36 1.16 -6.94
C MET A 256 -26.69 0.13 -5.84
N GLY A 257 -26.78 0.55 -4.56
CA GLY A 257 -27.01 -0.34 -3.43
C GLY A 257 -25.83 -1.29 -3.13
N ALA A 258 -24.65 -0.98 -3.66
CA ALA A 258 -23.43 -1.76 -3.49
C ALA A 258 -22.80 -1.58 -2.10
N ILE A 259 -23.08 -0.48 -1.41
CA ILE A 259 -22.56 -0.19 -0.07
C ILE A 259 -23.67 0.37 0.84
N PRO A 260 -23.63 0.09 2.16
CA PRO A 260 -24.54 0.71 3.11
C PRO A 260 -24.42 2.24 3.11
N ALA A 261 -25.53 2.95 3.29
CA ALA A 261 -25.61 4.41 3.19
C ALA A 261 -24.68 5.17 4.16
N GLY A 262 -24.32 4.56 5.29
CA GLY A 262 -23.40 5.14 6.26
C GLY A 262 -21.91 4.94 5.93
N PHE A 263 -21.57 4.22 4.86
CA PHE A 263 -20.17 3.99 4.48
C PHE A 263 -19.63 5.18 3.68
N ARG A 264 -18.33 5.46 3.86
CA ARG A 264 -17.59 6.52 3.17
C ARG A 264 -16.19 6.01 2.80
N PRO A 265 -15.44 6.68 1.91
CA PRO A 265 -13.99 6.49 1.83
C PRO A 265 -13.34 6.59 3.22
N SER A 266 -12.33 5.76 3.50
CA SER A 266 -11.66 5.82 4.81
C SER A 266 -10.86 7.10 4.97
N THR A 267 -11.22 7.92 5.96
CA THR A 267 -10.53 9.19 6.25
C THR A 267 -9.09 8.94 6.69
N LEU A 268 -8.85 7.94 7.55
CA LEU A 268 -7.49 7.63 8.01
C LEU A 268 -6.64 6.96 6.92
N SER A 269 -7.25 6.28 5.95
CA SER A 269 -6.52 5.75 4.78
C SER A 269 -6.04 6.89 3.88
N GLN A 270 -6.91 7.84 3.56
CA GLN A 270 -6.57 9.01 2.75
C GLN A 270 -5.42 9.81 3.39
N LEU A 271 -5.48 10.05 4.70
CA LEU A 271 -4.39 10.72 5.43
C LEU A 271 -3.05 9.95 5.34
N LEU A 272 -3.07 8.62 5.34
CA LEU A 272 -1.85 7.81 5.17
C LEU A 272 -1.29 7.85 3.74
N GLU A 273 -2.13 8.14 2.75
CA GLU A 273 -1.76 8.28 1.33
C GLU A 273 -1.17 9.67 1.03
N GLU A 274 -1.62 10.71 1.74
CA GLU A 274 -1.13 12.10 1.57
C GLU A 274 0.35 12.28 1.92
N GLY A 275 0.88 11.50 2.87
CA GLY A 275 2.31 11.59 3.20
C GLY A 275 2.76 10.84 4.45
N ASN A 276 4.03 11.04 4.80
CA ASN A 276 4.69 10.33 5.90
C ASN A 276 4.33 10.85 7.30
N GLN A 277 3.70 12.02 7.41
CA GLN A 277 3.43 12.71 8.67
C GLN A 277 2.54 11.93 9.65
N PHE A 278 1.78 10.95 9.17
CA PHE A 278 0.95 10.06 10.00
C PHE A 278 1.49 8.63 10.10
N ARG A 279 2.67 8.37 9.56
CA ARG A 279 3.32 7.06 9.62
C ARG A 279 4.10 6.88 10.91
N ALA A 280 4.17 5.66 11.42
CA ALA A 280 4.88 5.41 12.68
C ALA A 280 6.38 5.69 12.55
N SER A 281 6.95 5.50 11.36
CA SER A 281 8.34 5.84 11.03
C SER A 281 8.68 7.30 11.30
N TYR A 282 7.76 8.24 11.01
CA TYR A 282 7.94 9.68 11.25
C TYR A 282 8.04 10.01 12.74
N PHE A 283 7.17 9.42 13.56
CA PHE A 283 7.13 9.64 15.01
C PHE A 283 8.26 8.92 15.76
N LEU A 284 8.87 7.91 15.15
CA LEU A 284 10.03 7.21 15.72
C LEU A 284 11.32 8.04 15.60
N GLN A 285 11.42 8.91 14.58
CA GLN A 285 12.57 9.78 14.38
C GLN A 285 12.68 10.84 15.48
N PRO A 286 13.91 11.21 15.89
CA PRO A 286 14.10 12.24 16.91
C PRO A 286 13.71 13.62 16.38
N GLU A 287 13.17 14.47 17.25
CA GLU A 287 12.82 15.85 16.97
C GLU A 287 13.93 16.80 17.39
N LEU A 288 14.33 17.72 16.51
CA LEU A 288 15.18 18.84 16.90
C LEU A 288 14.38 19.90 17.67
N MET A 289 15.02 20.54 18.64
CA MET A 289 14.50 21.75 19.26
C MET A 289 14.50 22.93 18.26
N PRO A 290 13.75 24.02 18.51
CA PRO A 290 13.75 25.19 17.62
C PRO A 290 15.14 25.80 17.36
N SER A 291 16.08 25.66 18.30
CA SER A 291 17.47 26.10 18.11
C SER A 291 18.28 25.19 17.20
N GLN A 292 17.79 23.99 16.88
CA GLN A 292 18.48 22.93 16.13
C GLN A 292 19.78 22.41 16.76
N LEU A 293 20.08 22.80 18.01
CA LEU A 293 21.32 22.42 18.70
C LEU A 293 21.19 21.17 19.59
N ALA A 294 19.97 20.69 19.81
CA ALA A 294 19.71 19.48 20.58
C ALA A 294 18.40 18.84 20.15
N PHE A 295 18.23 17.57 20.51
CA PHE A 295 16.97 16.88 20.32
C PHE A 295 15.99 17.19 21.46
N ARG A 296 14.75 17.45 21.07
CA ARG A 296 13.62 17.67 21.96
C ARG A 296 13.26 16.41 22.70
N ASP A 297 13.22 15.25 22.05
CA ASP A 297 12.64 14.01 22.57
C ASP A 297 13.68 12.91 22.88
N LEU A 298 14.95 13.14 22.56
CA LEU A 298 16.08 12.23 22.79
C LEU A 298 17.15 12.91 23.65
N MET A 299 17.41 12.40 24.85
CA MET A 299 18.42 12.94 25.77
C MET A 299 19.23 11.81 26.40
N TRP A 300 20.49 12.07 26.72
CA TRP A 300 21.38 11.09 27.36
C TRP A 300 21.30 11.17 28.89
N ASP A 301 21.34 10.00 29.53
CA ASP A 301 21.51 9.86 30.97
C ASP A 301 22.89 9.23 31.27
N ALA A 302 23.83 10.07 31.70
CA ALA A 302 25.19 9.66 32.02
C ALA A 302 25.27 8.71 33.22
N THR A 303 24.27 8.73 34.12
CA THR A 303 24.27 7.88 35.32
C THR A 303 23.84 6.45 34.99
N GLU A 304 22.81 6.31 34.15
CA GLU A 304 22.26 5.01 33.73
C GLU A 304 22.94 4.44 32.48
N GLY A 305 23.77 5.24 31.81
CA GLY A 305 24.48 4.88 30.57
C GLY A 305 23.52 4.57 29.42
N THR A 306 22.40 5.28 29.33
CA THR A 306 21.36 5.07 28.32
C THR A 306 20.56 6.34 28.09
N ILE A 307 19.57 6.29 27.18
CA ILE A 307 18.67 7.42 26.95
C ILE A 307 17.78 7.68 28.16
N ARG A 308 17.53 8.96 28.45
CA ARG A 308 16.72 9.40 29.57
C ARG A 308 15.26 8.99 29.37
N SER A 309 14.71 8.34 30.39
CA SER A 309 13.28 8.00 30.48
C SER A 309 12.42 9.26 30.52
N ARG A 310 11.41 9.34 29.65
CA ARG A 310 10.44 10.44 29.57
C ARG A 310 9.01 9.93 29.78
N PRO A 311 8.39 10.20 30.94
CA PRO A 311 6.99 9.89 31.15
C PRO A 311 6.11 10.82 30.29
N SER A 312 5.07 10.27 29.67
CA SER A 312 4.07 11.04 28.92
C SER A 312 2.83 11.26 29.78
N ARG A 313 2.09 12.36 29.54
CA ARG A 313 0.81 12.66 30.22
C ARG A 313 -0.18 11.49 30.11
N ILE A 314 -0.26 10.91 28.92
CA ILE A 314 -1.10 9.74 28.64
C ILE A 314 -0.17 8.56 28.36
N SER A 315 -0.34 7.48 29.12
CA SER A 315 0.35 6.23 28.88
C SER A 315 -0.51 5.06 29.36
N LEU A 316 -1.06 4.30 28.41
CA LEU A 316 -1.98 3.20 28.68
C LEU A 316 -1.83 2.07 27.67
N ILE A 317 -2.44 0.92 27.97
CA ILE A 317 -2.60 -0.18 27.02
C ILE A 317 -4.06 -0.25 26.58
N LEU A 318 -4.27 -0.29 25.28
CA LEU A 318 -5.54 -0.52 24.63
C LEU A 318 -5.55 -1.97 24.12
N THR A 319 -6.63 -2.71 24.39
CA THR A 319 -6.88 -4.01 23.76
C THR A 319 -8.13 -3.93 22.91
N LEU A 320 -8.00 -4.18 21.61
CA LEU A 320 -9.13 -4.44 20.70
C LEU A 320 -9.65 -5.85 20.94
N TRP A 321 -10.93 -6.00 21.28
CA TRP A 321 -11.53 -7.32 21.57
C TRP A 321 -12.29 -7.87 20.37
N SER A 322 -13.30 -7.14 19.93
CA SER A 322 -14.14 -7.56 18.83
C SER A 322 -14.99 -6.42 18.30
N CYS A 323 -15.36 -6.49 17.03
CA CYS A 323 -16.43 -5.69 16.45
C CYS A 323 -17.65 -6.57 16.22
N LYS A 324 -18.87 -6.04 16.44
CA LYS A 324 -20.13 -6.79 16.24
C LYS A 324 -21.09 -5.98 15.40
N MET A 325 -21.95 -6.70 14.67
CA MET A 325 -23.01 -6.14 13.84
C MET A 325 -22.51 -5.18 12.75
N ILE A 326 -21.26 -5.34 12.31
CA ILE A 326 -20.72 -4.52 11.22
C ILE A 326 -21.48 -4.83 9.93
N PRO A 327 -22.05 -3.82 9.25
CA PRO A 327 -22.73 -4.03 7.98
C PRO A 327 -21.78 -4.61 6.94
N LEU A 328 -22.32 -5.39 6.02
CA LEU A 328 -21.54 -5.98 4.93
C LEU A 328 -21.77 -5.14 3.68
N PRO A 329 -20.73 -4.94 2.85
CA PRO A 329 -20.93 -4.40 1.52
C PRO A 329 -21.75 -5.39 0.67
N GLY A 330 -22.34 -4.87 -0.41
CA GLY A 330 -23.09 -5.63 -1.39
C GLY A 330 -22.22 -6.57 -2.23
N MET A 331 -22.86 -7.44 -3.02
CA MET A 331 -22.19 -8.51 -3.76
C MET A 331 -21.28 -8.04 -4.91
N SER A 332 -21.39 -6.77 -5.32
CA SER A 332 -20.52 -6.15 -6.32
C SER A 332 -19.11 -5.87 -5.83
N ILE A 333 -18.88 -5.97 -4.52
CA ILE A 333 -17.62 -5.67 -3.85
C ILE A 333 -17.08 -6.93 -3.18
N GLN A 334 -15.85 -7.31 -3.52
CA GLN A 334 -15.11 -8.36 -2.83
C GLN A 334 -14.26 -7.74 -1.73
N VAL A 335 -14.50 -8.14 -0.48
CA VAL A 335 -13.72 -7.71 0.69
C VAL A 335 -12.41 -8.50 0.77
N LEU A 336 -11.29 -7.78 0.69
CA LEU A 336 -9.94 -8.33 0.78
C LEU A 336 -9.43 -8.36 2.23
N SER A 337 -9.66 -7.27 2.98
CA SER A 337 -9.22 -7.14 4.37
C SER A 337 -10.29 -6.44 5.22
N ARG A 338 -10.26 -6.74 6.52
CA ARG A 338 -11.03 -6.07 7.58
C ARG A 338 -10.07 -5.63 8.65
N HIS A 339 -10.16 -4.39 9.10
CA HIS A 339 -9.19 -3.82 10.02
C HIS A 339 -9.77 -2.65 10.82
N VAL A 340 -9.04 -2.25 11.84
CA VAL A 340 -9.30 -1.03 12.59
C VAL A 340 -8.06 -0.15 12.46
N ARG A 341 -8.26 1.09 12.01
CA ARG A 341 -7.26 2.15 12.15
C ARG A 341 -7.57 2.96 13.39
N LEU A 342 -6.54 3.30 14.16
CA LEU A 342 -6.69 4.13 15.33
C LEU A 342 -5.56 5.14 15.48
N CYS A 343 -5.90 6.32 15.96
CA CYS A 343 -4.96 7.41 16.21
C CYS A 343 -5.39 8.24 17.42
N LEU A 344 -4.47 9.04 17.95
CA LEU A 344 -4.82 10.10 18.89
C LEU A 344 -5.44 11.26 18.12
N PHE A 345 -6.56 11.76 18.61
CA PHE A 345 -7.38 12.78 17.97
C PHE A 345 -7.89 13.76 19.02
N ASP A 346 -7.91 15.06 18.73
CA ASP A 346 -8.43 16.07 19.67
C ASP A 346 -9.88 16.52 19.38
N GLY A 347 -10.56 15.84 18.47
CA GLY A 347 -11.89 16.26 18.00
C GLY A 347 -11.84 17.02 16.67
N ASN A 348 -10.67 17.53 16.26
CA ASN A 348 -10.52 18.27 15.01
C ASN A 348 -9.34 17.79 14.16
N LYS A 349 -8.22 17.37 14.76
CA LYS A 349 -7.03 16.92 14.05
C LYS A 349 -6.42 15.66 14.64
N VAL A 350 -5.77 14.89 13.77
CA VAL A 350 -4.96 13.73 14.14
C VAL A 350 -3.65 14.23 14.79
N LEU A 351 -3.29 13.64 15.93
CA LEU A 351 -2.17 14.04 16.77
C LEU A 351 -1.01 13.04 16.80
N SER A 352 -1.20 11.83 16.30
CA SER A 352 -0.21 10.74 16.33
C SER A 352 -0.12 10.04 15.00
N ASN A 353 0.77 9.05 14.92
CA ASN A 353 0.71 8.07 13.85
C ASN A 353 -0.64 7.34 13.86
N ILE A 354 -1.04 6.89 12.68
CA ILE A 354 -2.20 6.04 12.48
C ILE A 354 -1.72 4.60 12.58
N HIS A 355 -2.27 3.85 13.53
CA HIS A 355 -1.93 2.45 13.76
C HIS A 355 -3.03 1.54 13.22
N THR A 356 -2.65 0.53 12.45
CA THR A 356 -3.58 -0.42 11.82
C THR A 356 -3.50 -1.78 12.50
N VAL A 357 -4.65 -2.32 12.88
CA VAL A 357 -4.79 -3.68 13.39
C VAL A 357 -5.76 -4.46 12.50
N ARG A 358 -5.26 -5.53 11.88
CA ARG A 358 -6.07 -6.41 11.02
C ARG A 358 -6.93 -7.32 11.89
N ALA A 359 -8.19 -7.45 11.48
CA ALA A 359 -9.15 -8.31 12.12
C ALA A 359 -9.20 -9.70 11.48
N THR A 360 -9.53 -10.68 12.30
CA THR A 360 -9.90 -12.03 11.85
C THR A 360 -11.42 -12.18 11.89
N TRP A 361 -11.95 -13.11 11.10
CA TRP A 361 -13.38 -13.32 11.00
C TRP A 361 -13.71 -14.77 10.66
N GLN A 362 -14.97 -15.16 10.89
CA GLN A 362 -15.48 -16.49 10.57
C GLN A 362 -16.63 -16.39 9.57
N SER A 363 -16.65 -17.26 8.56
CA SER A 363 -17.72 -17.29 7.54
C SER A 363 -19.12 -17.49 8.12
N LYS A 364 -19.23 -18.20 9.25
CA LYS A 364 -20.49 -18.40 9.98
C LYS A 364 -20.99 -17.12 10.69
N LYS A 365 -20.11 -16.15 10.95
CA LYS A 365 -20.41 -14.89 11.64
C LYS A 365 -19.69 -13.71 10.96
N PRO A 366 -20.05 -13.37 9.72
CA PRO A 366 -19.32 -12.39 8.90
C PRO A 366 -19.38 -10.95 9.46
N LYS A 367 -20.42 -10.64 10.24
CA LYS A 367 -20.60 -9.34 10.93
C LYS A 367 -19.84 -9.21 12.25
N THR A 368 -19.05 -10.23 12.61
CA THR A 368 -18.27 -10.25 13.84
C THR A 368 -16.80 -10.37 13.49
N TRP A 369 -16.03 -9.39 13.94
CA TRP A 369 -14.60 -9.33 13.74
C TRP A 369 -13.92 -9.55 15.08
N THR A 370 -12.83 -10.30 15.09
CA THR A 370 -12.07 -10.67 16.29
C THR A 370 -10.60 -10.32 16.13
N PHE A 371 -9.95 -9.95 17.22
CA PHE A 371 -8.54 -9.58 17.24
C PHE A 371 -7.76 -10.56 18.13
N SER A 372 -6.44 -10.60 17.97
CA SER A 372 -5.55 -11.47 18.74
C SER A 372 -5.99 -12.95 18.77
N PRO A 373 -6.11 -13.62 17.60
CA PRO A 373 -6.50 -15.02 17.53
C PRO A 373 -5.58 -15.92 18.38
N GLN A 374 -6.17 -16.77 19.23
CA GLN A 374 -5.44 -17.61 20.21
C GLN A 374 -4.70 -18.82 19.59
N VAL A 375 -4.45 -18.83 18.28
CA VAL A 375 -4.13 -20.06 17.53
C VAL A 375 -2.64 -20.17 17.15
N SER A 376 -1.88 -19.07 17.11
CA SER A 376 -0.47 -19.11 16.66
C SER A 376 0.54 -19.10 17.82
N ARG A 377 1.68 -19.81 17.64
CA ARG A 377 2.83 -19.78 18.57
C ARG A 377 3.41 -18.37 18.73
N ILE A 378 3.37 -17.59 17.65
CA ILE A 378 3.83 -16.21 17.55
C ILE A 378 2.71 -15.47 16.82
N LEU A 379 2.03 -14.55 17.50
CA LEU A 379 0.96 -13.72 16.93
C LEU A 379 1.59 -12.66 16.02
N PRO A 380 1.27 -12.60 14.71
CA PRO A 380 1.78 -11.56 13.83
C PRO A 380 1.46 -10.17 14.38
N CYS A 381 2.39 -9.23 14.27
CA CYS A 381 2.24 -7.88 14.81
C CYS A 381 1.02 -7.15 14.26
N LEU A 382 0.67 -7.41 13.00
CA LEU A 382 -0.51 -6.85 12.35
C LEU A 382 -1.85 -7.36 12.92
N LEU A 383 -1.85 -8.55 13.55
CA LEU A 383 -3.04 -9.16 14.18
C LEU A 383 -3.12 -8.91 15.69
N ASP A 384 -2.12 -8.22 16.25
CA ASP A 384 -2.04 -7.93 17.67
C ASP A 384 -2.97 -6.78 18.06
N GLY A 385 -4.08 -7.12 18.71
CA GLY A 385 -5.02 -6.14 19.25
C GLY A 385 -4.53 -5.43 20.52
N ASP A 386 -3.40 -5.84 21.11
CA ASP A 386 -2.80 -5.14 22.25
C ASP A 386 -1.86 -4.02 21.77
N CYS A 387 -2.29 -2.77 21.94
CA CYS A 387 -1.55 -1.58 21.54
C CYS A 387 -1.10 -0.78 22.78
N PHE A 388 0.12 -0.23 22.75
CA PHE A 388 0.48 0.85 23.67
C PHE A 388 0.06 2.19 23.07
N ILE A 389 -0.37 3.11 23.94
CA ILE A 389 -0.72 4.47 23.54
C ILE A 389 0.05 5.43 24.43
N ARG A 390 0.83 6.31 23.79
CA ARG A 390 1.55 7.41 24.44
C ARG A 390 1.14 8.72 23.81
N SER A 391 0.85 9.72 24.64
CA SER A 391 0.66 11.11 24.20
C SER A 391 1.12 12.07 25.27
N ASN A 392 1.73 13.16 24.86
CA ASN A 392 1.97 14.33 25.71
C ASN A 392 1.14 15.55 25.30
N SER A 393 0.06 15.33 24.53
CA SER A 393 -0.87 16.41 24.15
C SER A 393 -1.47 17.08 25.39
N ALA A 394 -1.45 18.42 25.40
CA ALA A 394 -2.08 19.23 26.43
C ALA A 394 -3.58 19.42 26.20
N SER A 395 -4.12 19.02 25.04
CA SER A 395 -5.54 19.18 24.73
C SER A 395 -6.41 18.48 25.78
N PRO A 396 -7.49 19.12 26.28
CA PRO A 396 -8.46 18.49 27.17
C PRO A 396 -9.34 17.48 26.41
N ASP A 397 -9.55 17.72 25.12
CA ASP A 397 -10.39 16.88 24.25
C ASP A 397 -9.64 15.70 23.64
N VAL A 398 -8.37 15.49 24.00
CA VAL A 398 -7.60 14.37 23.47
C VAL A 398 -8.29 13.03 23.75
N GLY A 399 -8.44 12.26 22.69
CA GLY A 399 -9.08 10.96 22.69
C GLY A 399 -8.44 10.01 21.69
N ILE A 400 -9.03 8.83 21.56
CA ILE A 400 -8.66 7.84 20.56
C ILE A 400 -9.77 7.80 19.52
N LEU A 401 -9.43 8.11 18.27
CA LEU A 401 -10.32 7.89 17.14
C LEU A 401 -10.11 6.48 16.62
N PHE A 402 -11.20 5.75 16.42
CA PHE A 402 -11.23 4.44 15.80
C PHE A 402 -12.01 4.52 14.51
N GLU A 403 -11.46 3.98 13.43
CA GLU A 403 -12.13 3.82 12.15
C GLU A 403 -12.10 2.35 11.76
N LEU A 404 -13.26 1.75 11.52
CA LEU A 404 -13.36 0.36 11.07
C LEU A 404 -13.31 0.36 9.55
N GLY A 405 -12.26 -0.22 8.98
CA GLY A 405 -12.03 -0.22 7.54
C GLY A 405 -12.27 -1.59 6.89
N ILE A 406 -12.68 -1.55 5.62
CA ILE A 406 -12.60 -2.69 4.69
C ILE A 406 -11.82 -2.29 3.45
N SER A 407 -10.79 -3.07 3.12
CA SER A 407 -10.14 -2.98 1.81
C SER A 407 -10.88 -3.89 0.85
N TYR A 408 -11.12 -3.40 -0.36
CA TYR A 408 -11.95 -4.10 -1.33
C TYR A 408 -11.41 -4.03 -2.74
N ILE A 409 -11.92 -4.94 -3.58
CA ILE A 409 -11.83 -4.86 -5.03
C ILE A 409 -13.24 -4.92 -5.62
N ARG A 410 -13.52 -4.06 -6.60
CA ARG A 410 -14.80 -4.03 -7.30
C ARG A 410 -14.82 -5.10 -8.38
N ASN A 411 -15.81 -6.00 -8.33
CA ASN A 411 -15.87 -7.13 -9.26
C ASN A 411 -16.03 -6.71 -10.73
N SER A 412 -16.68 -5.57 -10.98
CA SER A 412 -16.97 -5.11 -12.35
C SER A 412 -15.80 -4.36 -13.00
N THR A 413 -14.98 -3.64 -12.23
CA THR A 413 -13.90 -2.78 -12.75
C THR A 413 -12.50 -3.25 -12.37
N GLY A 414 -12.35 -4.13 -11.37
CA GLY A 414 -11.06 -4.48 -10.78
C GLY A 414 -10.45 -3.36 -9.91
N GLU A 415 -11.15 -2.25 -9.74
CA GLU A 415 -10.69 -1.11 -8.94
C GLU A 415 -10.58 -1.50 -7.47
N ARG A 416 -9.47 -1.11 -6.83
CA ARG A 416 -9.21 -1.33 -5.42
C ARG A 416 -9.42 -0.04 -4.65
N GLY A 417 -9.92 -0.15 -3.43
CA GLY A 417 -10.12 1.00 -2.56
C GLY A 417 -10.33 0.60 -1.12
N GLU A 418 -10.58 1.62 -0.29
CA GLU A 418 -10.89 1.40 1.12
C GLU A 418 -12.08 2.21 1.62
N LEU A 419 -12.97 1.52 2.35
CA LEU A 419 -14.18 2.11 2.92
C LEU A 419 -14.14 2.07 4.44
N SER A 420 -14.61 3.16 5.04
CA SER A 420 -15.02 3.24 6.43
C SER A 420 -16.38 2.58 6.60
N CYS A 421 -16.44 1.54 7.43
CA CYS A 421 -17.67 0.90 7.92
C CYS A 421 -18.28 1.62 9.12
N GLY A 422 -17.67 2.73 9.54
CA GLY A 422 -18.06 3.52 10.68
C GLY A 422 -16.89 3.80 11.61
N TRP A 423 -17.05 4.86 12.39
CA TRP A 423 -16.00 5.40 13.26
C TRP A 423 -16.54 5.67 14.66
N VAL A 424 -15.65 5.77 15.64
CA VAL A 424 -16.02 6.21 16.99
C VAL A 424 -14.86 6.93 17.66
N PHE A 425 -15.18 7.97 18.42
CA PHE A 425 -14.22 8.76 19.16
C PHE A 425 -14.38 8.56 20.67
N LEU A 426 -13.35 8.02 21.31
CA LEU A 426 -13.29 7.82 22.75
C LEU A 426 -12.43 8.91 23.39
N LYS A 427 -13.06 9.92 24.00
CA LYS A 427 -12.35 10.91 24.82
C LYS A 427 -11.66 10.23 26.00
N LEU A 428 -10.39 10.59 26.26
CA LEU A 428 -9.62 10.00 27.36
C LEU A 428 -9.79 10.71 28.69
N PHE A 429 -10.40 11.89 28.67
CA PHE A 429 -10.72 12.68 29.84
C PHE A 429 -12.22 13.02 29.82
N ASP A 430 -12.82 13.13 31.00
CA ASP A 430 -14.17 13.66 31.13
C ASP A 430 -14.18 15.20 31.05
N ALA A 431 -15.38 15.80 31.11
CA ALA A 431 -15.54 17.26 31.06
C ALA A 431 -14.87 18.00 32.23
N SER A 432 -14.53 17.29 33.32
CA SER A 432 -13.80 17.85 34.47
C SER A 432 -12.27 17.68 34.35
N GLY A 433 -11.79 17.07 33.27
CA GLY A 433 -10.38 16.82 33.02
C GLY A 433 -9.81 15.59 33.74
N VAL A 434 -10.66 14.73 34.30
CA VAL A 434 -10.25 13.51 34.99
C VAL A 434 -10.13 12.36 33.96
N PRO A 435 -9.04 11.55 34.00
CA PRO A 435 -8.90 10.42 33.09
C PRO A 435 -10.03 9.40 33.23
N ILE A 436 -10.53 8.89 32.11
CA ILE A 436 -11.56 7.85 32.11
C ILE A 436 -11.06 6.55 32.76
N PRO A 437 -11.93 5.76 33.43
CA PRO A 437 -11.50 4.57 34.16
C PRO A 437 -10.95 3.48 33.22
N ALA A 438 -9.96 2.73 33.69
CA ALA A 438 -9.42 1.57 32.97
C ALA A 438 -10.39 0.38 33.06
N LYS A 439 -11.28 0.26 32.07
CA LYS A 439 -12.29 -0.81 31.97
C LYS A 439 -12.53 -1.19 30.50
N THR A 440 -13.45 -2.14 30.30
CA THR A 440 -13.98 -2.45 28.98
C THR A 440 -15.07 -1.44 28.61
N TYR A 441 -15.01 -0.95 27.38
CA TYR A 441 -15.95 -0.03 26.78
C TYR A 441 -16.63 -0.69 25.59
N GLU A 442 -17.94 -0.53 25.53
CA GLU A 442 -18.77 -0.86 24.37
C GLU A 442 -19.08 0.46 23.66
N LEU A 443 -18.51 0.62 22.47
CA LEU A 443 -18.54 1.86 21.71
C LEU A 443 -19.44 1.66 20.49
N PHE A 444 -20.49 2.46 20.37
CA PHE A 444 -21.36 2.46 19.19
C PHE A 444 -20.71 3.26 18.07
N LEU A 445 -20.82 2.75 16.84
CA LEU A 445 -20.21 3.37 15.68
C LEU A 445 -21.13 4.41 15.05
N ASN A 446 -20.54 5.51 14.60
CA ASN A 446 -21.15 6.52 13.77
C ASN A 446 -20.85 6.24 12.30
N GLY A 447 -21.79 6.53 11.41
CA GLY A 447 -21.56 6.51 9.96
C GLY A 447 -20.87 7.79 9.49
N GLY A 448 -20.61 7.88 8.20
CA GLY A 448 -19.97 9.07 7.64
C GLY A 448 -18.47 9.15 7.97
N THR A 449 -17.94 10.36 7.96
CA THR A 449 -16.56 10.67 8.38
C THR A 449 -16.51 11.20 9.81
N PRO A 450 -15.34 11.18 10.49
CA PRO A 450 -15.15 11.78 11.82
C PRO A 450 -15.54 13.27 11.94
N TYR A 451 -15.65 13.95 10.81
CA TYR A 451 -15.99 15.37 10.72
C TYR A 451 -17.48 15.62 10.41
N GLU A 452 -18.21 14.58 10.01
CA GLU A 452 -19.64 14.61 9.79
C GLU A 452 -20.39 14.31 11.09
N LYS A 453 -21.50 15.02 11.30
CA LYS A 453 -22.38 14.80 12.46
C LYS A 453 -23.65 14.07 12.01
N SER A 454 -24.21 13.27 12.92
CA SER A 454 -25.55 12.66 12.77
C SER A 454 -25.75 11.76 11.55
N VAL A 455 -24.71 11.04 11.10
CA VAL A 455 -24.83 10.02 10.06
C VAL A 455 -24.94 8.64 10.71
N ASP A 456 -26.03 7.92 10.43
CA ASP A 456 -26.23 6.56 10.89
C ASP A 456 -25.43 5.56 10.05
N VAL A 457 -24.76 4.59 10.68
CA VAL A 457 -24.03 3.51 9.99
C VAL A 457 -24.98 2.64 9.16
N ASP A 458 -26.15 2.31 9.72
CA ASP A 458 -27.20 1.54 9.05
C ASP A 458 -28.57 2.16 9.35
N PRO A 459 -29.11 3.01 8.45
CA PRO A 459 -30.40 3.66 8.63
C PRO A 459 -31.59 2.68 8.74
N SER A 460 -31.42 1.39 8.40
CA SER A 460 -32.47 0.38 8.58
C SER A 460 -32.70 0.01 10.04
N VAL A 461 -31.70 0.19 10.91
CA VAL A 461 -31.78 -0.05 12.35
C VAL A 461 -32.56 1.07 13.03
N SER A 462 -32.25 2.33 12.72
CA SER A 462 -32.92 3.51 13.26
C SER A 462 -34.39 3.61 12.84
N ARG A 463 -34.70 3.30 11.56
CA ARG A 463 -36.08 3.30 11.06
C ARG A 463 -37.00 2.31 11.80
N ARG A 464 -36.47 1.17 12.23
CA ARG A 464 -37.22 0.13 12.96
C ARG A 464 -37.35 0.39 14.48
N ALA A 465 -36.71 1.44 15.01
CA ALA A 465 -36.76 1.80 16.42
C ALA A 465 -38.01 2.62 16.81
N HIS A 466 -38.83 3.02 15.83
CA HIS A 466 -40.12 3.70 16.07
C HIS A 466 -41.16 2.69 16.58
N GLY A 467 -41.15 2.44 17.89
CA GLY A 467 -42.05 1.52 18.58
C GLY A 467 -41.72 1.41 20.07
N SER A 468 -42.53 0.64 20.81
CA SER A 468 -42.41 0.34 22.26
C SER A 468 -40.95 0.15 22.74
N VAL A 469 -40.67 0.49 24.01
CA VAL A 469 -39.35 0.37 24.70
C VAL A 469 -38.63 -0.96 24.42
N PHE A 470 -39.39 -2.06 24.26
CA PHE A 470 -38.84 -3.36 23.88
C PHE A 470 -38.17 -3.38 22.49
N TYR A 471 -38.78 -2.71 21.50
CA TYR A 471 -38.21 -2.55 20.16
C TYR A 471 -36.98 -1.66 20.17
N GLN A 472 -36.95 -0.59 20.98
CA GLN A 472 -35.76 0.24 21.17
C GLN A 472 -34.59 -0.57 21.76
N MET A 473 -34.86 -1.41 22.76
CA MET A 473 -33.83 -2.27 23.37
C MET A 473 -33.32 -3.35 22.40
N MET A 474 -34.18 -3.89 21.54
CA MET A 474 -33.78 -4.79 20.45
C MET A 474 -32.98 -4.08 19.35
N ALA A 475 -33.32 -2.84 19.02
CA ALA A 475 -32.61 -2.03 18.04
C ALA A 475 -31.19 -1.69 18.51
N MET A 476 -31.00 -1.36 19.79
CA MET A 476 -29.67 -1.13 20.39
C MET A 476 -28.75 -2.35 20.26
N ARG A 477 -29.26 -3.58 20.44
CA ARG A 477 -28.47 -4.82 20.24
C ARG A 477 -28.07 -5.08 18.79
N ARG A 478 -28.66 -4.35 17.84
CA ARG A 478 -28.37 -4.47 16.41
C ARG A 478 -27.47 -3.35 15.89
N GLN A 479 -27.14 -2.36 16.72
CA GLN A 479 -26.23 -1.31 16.31
C GLN A 479 -24.80 -1.84 16.15
N PRO A 480 -24.08 -1.40 15.11
CA PRO A 480 -22.67 -1.69 14.93
C PRO A 480 -21.86 -1.16 16.12
N GLN A 481 -21.00 -2.00 16.70
CA GLN A 481 -20.29 -1.66 17.91
C GLN A 481 -18.87 -2.24 17.95
N LEU A 482 -17.97 -1.50 18.59
CA LEU A 482 -16.59 -1.84 18.85
C LEU A 482 -16.40 -2.07 20.36
N LEU A 483 -15.81 -3.21 20.72
CA LEU A 483 -15.44 -3.51 22.10
C LEU A 483 -13.93 -3.30 22.29
N VAL A 484 -13.59 -2.39 23.19
CA VAL A 484 -12.19 -2.09 23.57
C VAL A 484 -12.00 -2.21 25.07
N LYS A 485 -10.79 -2.53 25.51
CA LYS A 485 -10.42 -2.54 26.92
C LYS A 485 -9.23 -1.63 27.16
N LEU A 486 -9.39 -0.68 28.08
CA LEU A 486 -8.30 0.16 28.55
C LEU A 486 -7.68 -0.45 29.81
N ARG A 487 -6.34 -0.45 29.87
CA ARG A 487 -5.56 -0.92 31.01
C ARG A 487 -4.51 0.10 31.41
N SER A 488 -4.39 0.33 32.71
CA SER A 488 -3.28 1.09 33.29
C SER A 488 -1.97 0.31 33.19
N LEU A 489 -0.85 1.02 32.98
CA LEU A 489 0.47 0.42 32.97
C LEU A 489 0.96 0.06 34.39
N ASN A 490 1.54 -1.14 34.52
CA ASN A 490 2.34 -1.49 35.67
C ASN A 490 3.67 -0.72 35.67
N ARG A 491 4.40 -0.73 36.80
CA ARG A 491 5.67 0.02 36.94
C ARG A 491 6.72 -0.37 35.88
N ARG A 492 6.86 -1.66 35.59
CA ARG A 492 7.84 -2.16 34.62
C ARG A 492 7.51 -1.67 33.21
N SER A 493 6.27 -1.87 32.75
CA SER A 493 5.81 -1.44 31.43
C SER A 493 5.88 0.08 31.28
N ARG A 494 5.59 0.85 32.34
CA ARG A 494 5.73 2.31 32.33
C ARG A 494 7.18 2.75 32.10
N ASN A 495 8.14 2.14 32.81
CA ASN A 495 9.57 2.43 32.66
C ASN A 495 10.13 2.04 31.29
N VAL A 496 9.60 0.96 30.71
CA VAL A 496 10.00 0.46 29.39
C VAL A 496 9.46 1.41 28.31
N LEU A 497 8.16 1.72 28.36
CA LEU A 497 7.53 2.60 27.38
C LEU A 497 8.08 4.03 27.45
N SER A 498 8.51 4.52 28.62
CA SER A 498 9.08 5.87 28.77
C SER A 498 10.39 6.10 28.01
N LEU A 499 10.99 5.06 27.44
CA LEU A 499 12.14 5.17 26.53
C LEU A 499 11.73 5.48 25.08
N LEU A 500 10.45 5.31 24.74
CA LEU A 500 9.89 5.62 23.42
C LEU A 500 9.46 7.10 23.32
N PRO A 501 9.29 7.62 22.08
CA PRO A 501 8.74 8.96 21.85
C PRO A 501 7.48 9.25 22.67
N GLU A 502 7.29 10.52 23.04
CA GLU A 502 6.19 10.94 23.92
C GLU A 502 4.81 10.77 23.30
N THR A 503 4.73 10.83 21.97
CA THR A 503 3.52 10.56 21.19
C THR A 503 3.82 9.45 20.20
N LEU A 504 3.28 8.26 20.44
CA LEU A 504 3.43 7.10 19.56
C LEU A 504 2.37 6.06 19.93
N ILE A 505 1.81 5.43 18.91
CA ILE A 505 0.94 4.25 19.02
C ILE A 505 1.62 3.10 18.30
N GLY A 506 1.63 1.93 18.92
CA GLY A 506 2.14 0.72 18.27
C GLY A 506 1.71 -0.55 18.99
N SER A 507 2.04 -1.68 18.39
CA SER A 507 1.76 -2.99 18.96
C SER A 507 2.67 -3.29 20.15
N MET A 508 2.10 -3.85 21.22
CA MET A 508 2.83 -4.29 22.41
C MET A 508 3.91 -5.32 22.09
N CYS A 509 3.73 -6.18 21.08
CA CYS A 509 4.72 -7.19 20.73
C CYS A 509 6.02 -6.62 20.10
N SER A 510 5.98 -5.38 19.61
CA SER A 510 7.13 -4.70 18.97
C SER A 510 7.94 -3.80 19.92
N VAL A 511 7.44 -3.55 21.13
CA VAL A 511 7.99 -2.55 22.08
C VAL A 511 9.48 -2.76 22.35
N HIS A 512 9.91 -4.01 22.57
CA HIS A 512 11.31 -4.30 22.87
C HIS A 512 12.26 -3.96 21.71
N LEU A 513 11.83 -4.20 20.47
CA LEU A 513 12.60 -3.89 19.27
C LEU A 513 12.69 -2.38 19.06
N LEU A 514 11.58 -1.67 19.27
CA LEU A 514 11.55 -0.20 19.21
C LEU A 514 12.49 0.43 20.24
N ILE A 515 12.61 -0.18 21.43
CA ILE A 515 13.53 0.31 22.47
C ILE A 515 14.97 0.07 22.09
N PHE A 516 15.32 -1.09 21.52
CA PHE A 516 16.67 -1.31 21.00
C PHE A 516 17.03 -0.27 19.96
N TYR A 517 16.14 -0.01 19.01
CA TYR A 517 16.31 1.08 18.04
C TYR A 517 16.57 2.42 18.75
N ARG A 518 15.69 2.82 19.67
CA ARG A 518 15.78 4.10 20.40
C ARG A 518 17.07 4.23 21.22
N GLN A 519 17.54 3.15 21.83
CA GLN A 519 18.76 3.13 22.61
C GLN A 519 20.01 3.25 21.73
N ILE A 520 20.08 2.47 20.65
CA ILE A 520 21.19 2.52 19.69
C ILE A 520 21.21 3.88 18.99
N LEU A 521 20.05 4.44 18.65
CA LEU A 521 19.91 5.79 18.15
C LEU A 521 20.52 6.82 19.13
N GLY A 522 20.25 6.65 20.43
CA GLY A 522 20.86 7.48 21.48
C GLY A 522 22.37 7.31 21.59
N ASP A 523 22.89 6.09 21.48
CA ASP A 523 24.34 5.84 21.49
C ASP A 523 25.01 6.58 20.31
N VAL A 524 24.51 6.35 19.09
CA VAL A 524 25.08 6.90 17.86
C VAL A 524 24.96 8.43 17.80
N LEU A 525 23.82 8.99 18.20
CA LEU A 525 23.58 10.44 18.09
C LEU A 525 24.15 11.25 19.26
N LEU A 526 24.20 10.70 20.47
CA LEU A 526 24.51 11.47 21.67
C LEU A 526 25.81 11.04 22.38
N LYS A 527 26.22 9.78 22.26
CA LYS A 527 27.36 9.23 23.02
C LYS A 527 28.60 9.08 22.14
N ASP A 528 28.45 8.51 20.95
CA ASP A 528 29.58 8.08 20.11
C ASP A 528 30.05 9.19 19.16
N ARG A 529 29.30 10.30 19.06
CA ARG A 529 29.68 11.47 18.26
C ARG A 529 30.71 12.34 18.98
N MET A 530 31.80 12.64 18.27
CA MET A 530 32.85 13.56 18.73
C MET A 530 32.34 14.99 18.92
N SER A 531 31.38 15.43 18.08
CA SER A 531 30.70 16.71 18.19
C SER A 531 29.21 16.55 17.88
N LEU A 532 28.37 17.03 18.79
CA LEU A 532 26.90 17.08 18.59
C LEU A 532 26.50 18.06 17.48
N GLN A 533 27.41 18.95 17.06
CA GLN A 533 27.20 19.94 16.00
C GLN A 533 27.68 19.44 14.62
N SER A 534 28.28 18.26 14.53
CA SER A 534 28.67 17.68 13.25
C SER A 534 27.42 17.34 12.42
N THR A 535 27.39 17.80 11.17
CA THR A 535 26.37 17.45 10.18
C THR A 535 26.79 16.28 9.30
N ASP A 536 27.83 15.53 9.70
CA ASP A 536 28.33 14.41 8.90
C ASP A 536 27.26 13.31 8.79
N LEU A 537 27.21 12.73 7.59
CA LEU A 537 26.38 11.58 7.27
C LEU A 537 26.78 10.40 8.17
N ILE A 538 25.80 9.73 8.76
CA ILE A 538 26.02 8.58 9.63
C ILE A 538 25.87 7.32 8.81
N SER A 539 26.95 6.56 8.61
CA SER A 539 26.81 5.20 8.07
C SER A 539 26.36 4.26 9.18
N HIS A 540 25.05 3.97 9.21
CA HIS A 540 24.48 3.03 10.18
C HIS A 540 23.24 2.34 9.58
N PRO A 541 23.40 1.19 8.89
CA PRO A 541 22.33 0.55 8.13
C PRO A 541 21.07 0.26 8.95
N MET A 542 21.22 -0.18 10.20
CA MET A 542 20.06 -0.41 11.07
C MET A 542 19.28 0.87 11.38
N LEU A 543 19.94 2.01 11.61
CA LEU A 543 19.24 3.26 11.90
C LEU A 543 18.52 3.80 10.66
N ALA A 544 19.14 3.66 9.48
CA ALA A 544 18.57 4.05 8.20
C ALA A 544 17.33 3.22 7.83
N THR A 545 17.39 1.90 8.03
CA THR A 545 16.37 0.98 7.51
C THR A 545 15.31 0.55 8.52
N PHE A 546 15.59 0.57 9.83
CA PHE A 546 14.64 0.10 10.85
C PHE A 546 13.28 0.83 10.81
N PRO A 547 13.18 2.15 10.57
CA PRO A 547 11.89 2.82 10.45
C PRO A 547 10.99 2.23 9.34
N MET A 548 11.57 1.64 8.29
CA MET A 548 10.81 0.99 7.21
C MET A 548 10.05 -0.25 7.69
N LEU A 549 10.54 -0.95 8.72
CA LEU A 549 9.88 -2.14 9.28
C LEU A 549 8.54 -1.81 9.92
N LEU A 550 8.32 -0.55 10.32
CA LEU A 550 7.03 -0.12 10.85
C LEU A 550 5.93 -0.14 9.79
N GLU A 551 6.31 -0.08 8.52
CA GLU A 551 5.40 -0.19 7.37
C GLU A 551 5.40 -1.60 6.73
N GLN A 552 6.31 -2.47 7.16
CA GLN A 552 6.45 -3.86 6.68
C GLN A 552 6.31 -4.84 7.86
N PRO A 553 5.06 -5.17 8.27
CA PRO A 553 4.81 -5.96 9.47
C PRO A 553 5.40 -7.38 9.41
N ASP A 554 5.50 -7.96 8.22
CA ASP A 554 6.07 -9.29 8.00
C ASP A 554 7.59 -9.34 8.24
N VAL A 555 8.33 -8.30 7.83
CA VAL A 555 9.76 -8.17 8.13
C VAL A 555 9.98 -7.86 9.62
N MET A 556 9.12 -7.04 10.22
CA MET A 556 9.13 -6.82 11.68
C MET A 556 8.90 -8.13 12.45
N ASP A 557 7.98 -8.98 11.99
CA ASP A 557 7.74 -10.30 12.58
C ASP A 557 8.90 -11.27 12.38
N ALA A 558 9.60 -11.19 11.24
CA ALA A 558 10.84 -11.93 11.00
C ALA A 558 11.90 -11.55 12.04
N LEU A 559 12.19 -10.24 12.19
CA LEU A 559 13.13 -9.74 13.20
C LEU A 559 12.74 -10.18 14.61
N ARG A 560 11.46 -10.06 14.96
CA ARG A 560 10.97 -10.45 16.28
C ARG A 560 11.16 -11.94 16.56
N SER A 561 10.92 -12.78 15.56
CA SER A 561 11.09 -14.23 15.67
C SER A 561 12.57 -14.59 15.82
N SER A 562 13.44 -14.02 14.98
CA SER A 562 14.89 -14.23 15.07
C SER A 562 15.48 -13.72 16.38
N TRP A 563 15.03 -12.57 16.87
CA TRP A 563 15.44 -12.05 18.17
C TRP A 563 14.99 -12.94 19.31
N ALA A 564 13.72 -13.38 19.33
CA ALA A 564 13.20 -14.25 20.38
C ALA A 564 13.95 -15.58 20.46
N GLU A 565 14.30 -16.15 19.31
CA GLU A 565 15.14 -17.34 19.21
C GLU A 565 16.54 -17.07 19.78
N LYS A 566 17.23 -16.01 19.33
CA LYS A 566 18.57 -15.67 19.82
C LYS A 566 18.57 -15.40 21.32
N GLU A 567 17.61 -14.62 21.81
CA GLU A 567 17.46 -14.29 23.23
C GLU A 567 17.22 -15.56 24.06
N SER A 568 16.50 -16.56 23.54
CA SER A 568 16.27 -17.82 24.25
C SER A 568 17.57 -18.60 24.52
N MET A 569 18.58 -18.43 23.66
CA MET A 569 19.89 -19.10 23.75
C MET A 569 20.88 -18.38 24.68
N LEU A 570 20.61 -17.13 25.07
CA LEU A 570 21.52 -16.33 25.91
C LEU A 570 21.50 -16.78 27.39
N LYS A 571 22.68 -16.73 28.01
CA LYS A 571 22.86 -16.95 29.45
C LYS A 571 22.24 -15.82 30.27
N ARG A 572 21.94 -16.09 31.54
CA ARG A 572 21.38 -15.06 32.45
C ARG A 572 22.32 -13.88 32.67
N SER A 573 23.64 -14.08 32.63
CA SER A 573 24.64 -13.02 32.72
C SER A 573 24.61 -12.11 31.49
N GLU A 574 24.58 -12.71 30.30
CA GLU A 574 24.48 -12.03 29.00
C GLU A 574 23.19 -11.20 28.92
N LYS A 575 22.06 -11.73 29.39
CA LYS A 575 20.77 -11.00 29.45
C LYS A 575 20.76 -9.79 30.38
N ARG A 576 21.72 -9.67 31.29
CA ARG A 576 21.84 -8.51 32.20
C ARG A 576 22.77 -7.45 31.64
N ASP A 577 23.61 -7.79 30.68
CA ASP A 577 24.54 -6.88 30.03
C ASP A 577 23.83 -6.16 28.88
N LYS A 578 23.53 -4.87 29.08
CA LYS A 578 22.83 -4.04 28.11
C LYS A 578 23.64 -3.84 26.82
N GLU A 579 24.96 -3.71 26.92
CA GLU A 579 25.83 -3.44 25.76
C GLU A 579 25.97 -4.70 24.91
N PHE A 580 26.14 -5.85 25.58
CA PHE A 580 26.11 -7.15 24.92
C PHE A 580 24.78 -7.40 24.20
N LEU A 581 23.64 -7.06 24.81
CA LEU A 581 22.33 -7.20 24.19
C LEU A 581 22.17 -6.31 22.95
N LYS A 582 22.60 -5.04 22.99
CA LYS A 582 22.58 -4.15 21.82
C LYS A 582 23.46 -4.69 20.69
N SER A 583 24.68 -5.14 21.01
CA SER A 583 25.60 -5.73 20.04
C SER A 583 25.01 -6.99 19.41
N THR A 584 24.41 -7.86 20.22
CA THR A 584 23.74 -9.08 19.74
C THR A 584 22.52 -8.74 18.89
N PHE A 585 21.75 -7.72 19.26
CA PHE A 585 20.60 -7.25 18.50
C PHE A 585 21.02 -6.73 17.12
N LEU A 586 22.09 -5.94 17.04
CA LEU A 586 22.66 -5.49 15.77
C LEU A 586 23.06 -6.67 14.88
N LEU A 587 23.73 -7.69 15.44
CA LEU A 587 24.07 -8.90 14.67
C LEU A 587 22.81 -9.59 14.13
N VAL A 588 21.78 -9.81 14.96
CA VAL A 588 20.50 -10.38 14.52
C VAL A 588 19.85 -9.52 13.44
N TYR A 589 19.90 -8.20 13.56
CA TYR A 589 19.36 -7.29 12.56
C TYR A 589 20.11 -7.41 11.21
N HIS A 590 21.44 -7.45 11.25
CA HIS A 590 22.27 -7.60 10.06
C HIS A 590 22.15 -8.98 9.41
N ASP A 591 21.91 -10.03 10.18
CA ASP A 591 21.69 -11.37 9.66
C ASP A 591 20.26 -11.59 9.16
N CYS A 592 19.28 -10.86 9.69
CA CYS A 592 17.87 -11.09 9.38
C CYS A 592 17.31 -10.04 8.42
N VAL A 593 17.34 -8.78 8.81
CA VAL A 593 16.54 -7.72 8.20
C VAL A 593 17.22 -7.12 7.00
N LEU A 594 18.49 -6.75 7.13
CA LEU A 594 19.23 -6.09 6.06
C LEU A 594 19.24 -6.96 4.77
N PRO A 595 19.50 -8.28 4.82
CA PRO A 595 19.45 -9.12 3.64
C PRO A 595 18.05 -9.24 3.04
N LEU A 596 17.01 -9.23 3.87
CA LEU A 596 15.61 -9.29 3.42
C LEU A 596 15.21 -8.01 2.69
N LEU A 597 15.54 -6.83 3.24
CA LEU A 597 15.18 -5.55 2.65
C LEU A 597 15.86 -5.31 1.29
N HIS A 598 17.09 -5.79 1.11
CA HIS A 598 17.83 -5.67 -0.15
C HIS A 598 17.73 -6.95 -1.02
N SER A 599 16.78 -7.84 -0.73
CA SER A 599 16.60 -9.05 -1.53
C SER A 599 15.76 -8.77 -2.77
N THR A 600 16.33 -9.02 -3.95
CA THR A 600 15.61 -9.03 -5.24
C THR A 600 14.48 -10.07 -5.30
N ARG A 601 14.52 -11.08 -4.42
CA ARG A 601 13.51 -12.14 -4.34
C ARG A 601 12.31 -11.75 -3.48
N LEU A 602 12.42 -10.72 -2.63
CA LEU A 602 11.34 -10.27 -1.77
C LEU A 602 10.49 -9.24 -2.53
N PRO A 603 9.28 -9.60 -3.02
CA PRO A 603 8.45 -8.65 -3.75
C PRO A 603 7.99 -7.51 -2.82
N PRO A 604 7.62 -6.33 -3.35
CA PRO A 604 7.22 -5.18 -2.54
C PRO A 604 6.00 -5.50 -1.67
N PHE A 605 5.98 -4.96 -0.44
CA PHE A 605 4.84 -5.13 0.45
C PHE A 605 3.60 -4.42 -0.13
N ARG A 606 2.50 -5.16 -0.25
CA ARG A 606 1.22 -4.64 -0.74
C ARG A 606 0.11 -4.99 0.24
N TRP A 607 -0.55 -3.96 0.76
CA TRP A 607 -1.61 -4.11 1.75
C TRP A 607 -2.81 -4.88 1.19
N ALA A 608 -3.31 -5.85 1.96
CA ALA A 608 -4.52 -6.61 1.67
C ALA A 608 -4.48 -7.41 0.36
N GLU A 609 -3.28 -7.75 -0.12
CA GLU A 609 -3.08 -8.56 -1.32
C GLU A 609 -2.56 -9.95 -0.93
N GLU A 610 -3.48 -10.93 -0.84
CA GLU A 610 -3.18 -12.28 -0.35
C GLU A 610 -2.05 -12.97 -1.12
N GLU A 611 -1.99 -12.77 -2.45
CA GLU A 611 -0.94 -13.34 -3.30
C GLU A 611 0.44 -12.78 -2.97
N SER A 612 0.56 -11.45 -2.82
CA SER A 612 1.81 -10.78 -2.45
C SER A 612 2.23 -11.15 -1.03
N GLU A 613 1.31 -11.10 -0.07
CA GLU A 613 1.57 -11.47 1.33
C GLU A 613 2.03 -12.93 1.44
N THR A 614 1.42 -13.85 0.68
CA THR A 614 1.81 -15.27 0.63
C THR A 614 3.18 -15.45 -0.01
N ALA A 615 3.46 -14.73 -1.10
CA ALA A 615 4.77 -14.78 -1.76
C ALA A 615 5.88 -14.27 -0.83
N ARG A 616 5.68 -13.12 -0.17
CA ARG A 616 6.62 -12.56 0.82
C ARG A 616 6.81 -13.49 2.00
N TRP A 617 5.74 -14.03 2.57
CA TRP A 617 5.82 -14.98 3.68
C TRP A 617 6.68 -16.21 3.32
N LYS A 618 6.51 -16.75 2.11
CA LYS A 618 7.30 -17.89 1.63
C LYS A 618 8.78 -17.52 1.54
N VAL A 619 9.12 -16.40 0.91
CA VAL A 619 10.50 -15.91 0.77
C VAL A 619 11.15 -15.70 2.14
N ILE A 620 10.46 -15.03 3.06
CA ILE A 620 10.94 -14.77 4.42
C ILE A 620 11.16 -16.09 5.17
N THR A 621 10.20 -17.02 5.10
CA THR A 621 10.28 -18.30 5.81
C THR A 621 11.43 -19.17 5.28
N ASP A 622 11.58 -19.25 3.96
CA ASP A 622 12.66 -19.99 3.31
C ASP A 622 14.02 -19.37 3.67
N PHE A 623 14.12 -18.03 3.66
CA PHE A 623 15.33 -17.31 4.06
C PHE A 623 15.70 -17.57 5.53
N LEU A 624 14.76 -17.42 6.47
CA LEU A 624 15.01 -17.64 7.89
C LEU A 624 15.46 -19.09 8.17
N LYS A 625 14.87 -20.06 7.47
CA LYS A 625 15.27 -21.47 7.57
C LYS A 625 16.70 -21.70 7.08
N GLN A 626 17.06 -21.15 5.91
CA GLN A 626 18.43 -21.25 5.38
C GLN A 626 19.45 -20.58 6.30
N ASN A 627 19.08 -19.43 6.86
CA ASN A 627 19.93 -18.69 7.79
C ASN A 627 20.22 -19.50 9.07
N GLN A 628 19.22 -20.19 9.60
CA GLN A 628 19.38 -21.13 10.71
C GLN A 628 20.30 -22.32 10.35
N GLU A 629 20.13 -22.91 9.17
CA GLU A 629 20.94 -24.05 8.70
C GLU A 629 22.42 -23.66 8.47
N ASN A 630 22.67 -22.45 7.98
CA ASN A 630 23.99 -21.94 7.58
C ASN A 630 24.69 -21.10 8.67
N GLN A 631 24.10 -20.96 9.85
CA GLN A 631 24.60 -20.12 10.96
C GLN A 631 24.83 -18.64 10.59
N GLY A 632 24.02 -18.08 9.68
CA GLY A 632 24.15 -16.69 9.25
C GLY A 632 23.70 -16.46 7.80
N ALA A 633 23.43 -15.20 7.47
CA ALA A 633 22.99 -14.83 6.13
C ALA A 633 24.15 -14.77 5.12
N LEU A 634 25.40 -14.74 5.59
CA LEU A 634 26.58 -14.54 4.76
C LEU A 634 26.72 -15.63 3.67
N GLN A 635 26.48 -16.89 4.02
CA GLN A 635 26.56 -17.99 3.04
C GLN A 635 25.50 -17.88 1.95
N ALA A 636 24.30 -17.42 2.29
CA ALA A 636 23.22 -17.20 1.33
C ALA A 636 23.51 -15.98 0.44
N LEU A 637 24.05 -14.91 1.02
CA LEU A 637 24.43 -13.68 0.31
C LEU A 637 25.64 -13.86 -0.62
N LEU A 638 26.56 -14.75 -0.29
CA LEU A 638 27.74 -15.05 -1.12
C LEU A 638 27.52 -16.23 -2.09
N SER A 639 26.28 -16.73 -2.19
CA SER A 639 25.95 -17.81 -3.12
C SER A 639 26.10 -17.33 -4.57
N PRO A 640 26.79 -18.09 -5.44
CA PRO A 640 26.95 -17.73 -6.85
C PRO A 640 25.62 -17.72 -7.63
N ASP A 641 24.58 -18.36 -7.09
CA ASP A 641 23.23 -18.38 -7.65
C ASP A 641 22.35 -17.20 -7.16
N GLY A 642 22.96 -16.26 -6.42
CA GLY A 642 22.32 -15.05 -5.91
C GLY A 642 22.10 -14.01 -7.02
N ILE A 643 20.90 -13.45 -7.08
CA ILE A 643 20.61 -12.29 -7.92
C ILE A 643 20.79 -11.06 -7.03
N HIS A 644 21.76 -10.21 -7.38
CA HIS A 644 22.13 -9.02 -6.62
C HIS A 644 21.86 -7.75 -7.42
N GLU A 645 21.42 -6.71 -6.74
CA GLU A 645 21.35 -5.35 -7.30
C GLU A 645 22.61 -4.55 -6.91
N PRO A 646 22.97 -3.52 -7.70
CA PRO A 646 24.05 -2.60 -7.36
C PRO A 646 23.81 -2.00 -5.97
N PHE A 647 24.84 -1.99 -5.15
CA PHE A 647 24.77 -1.44 -3.80
C PHE A 647 24.74 0.09 -3.83
N ASP A 648 23.70 0.69 -3.24
CA ASP A 648 23.61 2.14 -3.05
C ASP A 648 24.02 2.54 -1.62
N LEU A 649 25.04 3.40 -1.54
CA LEU A 649 25.54 3.94 -0.27
C LEU A 649 24.49 4.80 0.46
N SER A 650 23.54 5.38 -0.27
CA SER A 650 22.46 6.18 0.32
C SER A 650 21.59 5.34 1.27
N GLU A 651 21.41 4.05 0.97
CA GLU A 651 20.57 3.12 1.74
C GLU A 651 21.14 2.80 3.13
N GLN A 652 22.45 2.94 3.31
CA GLN A 652 23.13 2.73 4.59
C GLN A 652 23.34 4.02 5.38
N THR A 653 22.99 5.16 4.77
CA THR A 653 23.22 6.47 5.34
C THR A 653 22.01 6.90 6.14
N TYR A 654 22.19 7.03 7.45
CA TYR A 654 21.19 7.58 8.34
C TYR A 654 21.30 9.11 8.35
N ASP A 655 20.34 9.75 7.69
CA ASP A 655 20.13 11.19 7.73
C ASP A 655 19.07 11.53 8.79
N PHE A 656 19.53 12.00 9.95
CA PHE A 656 18.63 12.44 11.03
C PHE A 656 18.08 13.85 10.82
N LEU A 657 18.64 14.64 9.88
CA LEU A 657 18.10 15.95 9.49
C LEU A 657 16.95 15.78 8.49
N GLY A 658 17.00 14.70 7.69
CA GLY A 658 15.90 13.93 7.12
C GLY A 658 14.93 14.65 6.17
N GLU A 659 14.90 14.20 4.92
CA GLU A 659 13.81 14.42 3.95
C GLU A 659 12.43 13.96 4.44
N MET A 660 12.36 12.97 5.34
CA MET A 660 11.12 12.44 5.93
C MET A 660 10.26 13.49 6.64
N ARG A 661 10.85 14.62 7.05
CA ARG A 661 10.14 15.77 7.63
C ARG A 661 10.07 17.00 6.74
N LYS A 662 10.72 16.99 5.56
CA LYS A 662 10.71 18.14 4.63
C LYS A 662 9.33 18.40 4.00
N ASN A 663 8.40 17.44 4.07
CA ASN A 663 7.03 17.59 3.56
C ASN A 663 6.08 18.31 4.53
N ALA A 664 6.58 18.91 5.62
CA ALA A 664 5.80 19.71 6.55
C ALA A 664 6.29 21.16 6.51
N VAL A 665 6.01 21.86 5.41
CA VAL A 665 6.09 23.32 5.30
C VAL A 665 4.79 23.83 4.73
#